data_AF-A0A8S9ZQF5-F1
#
_entry.id   AF-A0A8S9ZQF5-F1
#
_cell.length_a   1.000
_cell.length_b   1.000
_cell.length_c   1.000
_cell.angle_alpha   90.00
_cell.angle_beta   90.00
_cell.angle_gamma   90.00
#
_symmetry.space_group_name_H-M   'P 1'
#
loop_
_entity.id
_entity.type
_entity.pdbx_description
1 polymer ?
#
loop_
_entity_poly.entity_id
_entity_poly.type
_entity_poly.pdbx_seq_one_letter_code
_entity_poly.pdbx_strand_id
1 'polypeptide(L)'
;MAEQLRFEDIINNLTIKNMDLEEQIKTLKLDVHELEQLHQMDEEIIEMQKETEKELNSKNQELAFTVATMNSQINELEMRIESQMGSEAIIDDLLSKNVDLEEKYKILKAEFDELEKLHLMEDEIIDTQKETEKELLQGNEEQMLIISQLKRQISESEDRAIDYEHALNKFRQKTAELKERVQNLEDDLATMRAFDEEKAKAAGAEISLMANAKRDFSELVDAQLNLIELESAKRHISYLRSFIPDKFTKAGGDNDCLVLCVLLPRLSNKALCLSQLLLQKYPQPPDGLKREHVTISHKGEQWAHVRHFGYQLQKLNTVIQKFIDVFKHCSFNERLSDPLSRLAVQQTEIHQREQKLEDYFKLLKQNKFDENTSIEMLEQIIKYFERIFSANLSTEPFSAKQDLQHTLAQIKKGLVWIRFNGQRLRHFFLDSSTSTSSDSHSTQSTAQLTPSPSLMNKSTENDFEFILFVDQLIQLLEDCDKMTMRALNRIPKENELLLTNELNESICIAISLLEKCGNIINQICLMAKSELETVDIELNETLPSQQMLDFVFSSVEKFCGQIMDGQKGACKQIFELLNSLKNVLQGLSESLENSSMEICPNESINQFLNNDVFPPLVNRAQLRKKDIVEADSLRWQLSKKDDEILKLQSTLKSREESVSIMKIRLDMTEKKLAENEAGIILKDEINKLKNKCEQLTNDLEQKTSDYESKIATLSSQLSDAHATLEKEKGLTREFSKKALFAVMSFNNLKQQQQQIINNNNNSFL
;
A
#
# COMPACT_ATOMS: atom_id res chain seq x y z
N MET A 1 -145.00 129.93 -199.22
CA MET A 1 -146.00 128.86 -199.12
C MET A 1 -145.40 127.83 -198.18
N ALA A 2 -145.68 127.83 -196.88
CA ALA A 2 -146.96 127.68 -196.18
C ALA A 2 -147.39 126.21 -196.06
N GLU A 3 -148.57 125.99 -195.51
CA GLU A 3 -148.80 125.15 -194.34
C GLU A 3 -148.77 123.63 -194.51
N GLN A 4 -148.79 123.10 -195.73
CA GLN A 4 -149.43 121.80 -195.91
C GLN A 4 -148.64 120.54 -195.52
N LEU A 5 -147.31 120.56 -195.28
CA LEU A 5 -146.58 119.28 -195.08
C LEU A 5 -146.38 118.82 -193.63
N ARG A 6 -146.90 119.58 -192.67
CA ARG A 6 -146.90 119.13 -191.28
C ARG A 6 -148.00 118.12 -190.96
N PHE A 7 -149.06 117.99 -191.77
CA PHE A 7 -150.21 117.16 -191.41
C PHE A 7 -150.02 115.66 -191.72
N GLU A 8 -149.12 115.31 -192.65
CA GLU A 8 -149.05 113.94 -193.17
C GLU A 8 -148.19 112.96 -192.33
N ASP A 9 -147.20 113.40 -191.53
CA ASP A 9 -146.34 112.46 -190.74
C ASP A 9 -146.75 112.28 -189.28
N ILE A 10 -147.64 113.16 -188.82
CA ILE A 10 -148.31 112.95 -187.54
C ILE A 10 -149.15 111.67 -187.61
N ILE A 11 -149.78 111.41 -188.76
CA ILE A 11 -150.65 110.26 -188.95
C ILE A 11 -149.84 108.96 -188.93
N ASN A 12 -148.62 108.94 -189.48
CA ASN A 12 -147.79 107.73 -189.46
C ASN A 12 -147.19 107.40 -188.10
N ASN A 13 -147.03 108.40 -187.24
CA ASN A 13 -146.59 108.19 -185.86
C ASN A 13 -147.59 107.38 -185.04
N LEU A 14 -148.88 107.54 -185.31
CA LEU A 14 -149.94 106.93 -184.50
C LEU A 14 -150.15 105.47 -184.81
N THR A 15 -149.90 105.08 -186.05
CA THR A 15 -150.38 103.80 -186.51
C THR A 15 -149.65 102.62 -185.88
N ILE A 16 -148.33 102.64 -185.70
CA ILE A 16 -147.61 101.36 -185.51
C ILE A 16 -146.88 101.24 -184.18
N LYS A 17 -147.01 102.28 -183.37
CA LYS A 17 -147.13 102.09 -181.93
C LYS A 17 -148.14 100.99 -181.54
N ASN A 18 -149.24 100.82 -182.27
CA ASN A 18 -150.16 99.71 -181.99
C ASN A 18 -149.59 98.34 -182.35
N MET A 19 -148.70 98.29 -183.34
CA MET A 19 -148.01 97.06 -183.73
C MET A 19 -146.95 96.68 -182.69
N ASP A 20 -146.26 97.68 -182.14
CA ASP A 20 -145.30 97.51 -181.04
C ASP A 20 -145.92 96.86 -179.79
N LEU A 21 -147.19 97.16 -179.51
CA LEU A 21 -147.88 96.62 -178.33
C LEU A 21 -148.33 95.16 -178.52
N GLU A 22 -148.68 94.75 -179.73
CA GLU A 22 -149.06 93.35 -180.00
C GLU A 22 -147.85 92.42 -179.92
N GLU A 23 -146.66 92.89 -180.30
CA GLU A 23 -145.44 92.09 -180.24
C GLU A 23 -144.97 91.86 -178.79
N GLN A 24 -145.10 92.86 -177.91
CA GLN A 24 -144.74 92.74 -176.49
C GLN A 24 -145.62 91.73 -175.71
N ILE A 25 -146.88 91.55 -176.12
CA ILE A 25 -147.78 90.56 -175.49
C ILE A 25 -147.36 89.13 -175.84
N LYS A 26 -146.72 88.93 -177.00
CA LYS A 26 -146.28 87.60 -177.44
C LYS A 26 -145.06 87.12 -176.65
N THR A 27 -144.16 88.03 -176.27
CA THR A 27 -143.02 87.75 -175.39
C THR A 27 -143.45 87.29 -174.00
N LEU A 28 -144.45 87.94 -173.39
CA LEU A 28 -144.89 87.61 -172.02
C LEU A 28 -145.58 86.25 -171.89
N LYS A 29 -146.10 85.67 -172.98
CA LYS A 29 -146.69 84.33 -172.96
C LYS A 29 -145.66 83.20 -173.05
N LEU A 30 -144.46 83.46 -173.59
CA LEU A 30 -143.41 82.45 -173.65
C LEU A 30 -142.74 82.25 -172.28
N ASP A 31 -142.52 83.34 -171.55
CA ASP A 31 -141.83 83.34 -170.25
C ASP A 31 -142.57 82.56 -169.15
N VAL A 32 -143.90 82.45 -169.25
CA VAL A 32 -144.71 81.67 -168.28
C VAL A 32 -144.53 80.16 -168.48
N HIS A 33 -144.30 79.71 -169.72
CA HIS A 33 -144.14 78.28 -169.98
C HIS A 33 -142.76 77.75 -169.52
N GLU A 34 -141.72 78.58 -169.56
CA GLU A 34 -140.38 78.19 -169.09
C GLU A 34 -140.32 78.07 -167.55
N LEU A 35 -141.11 78.84 -166.80
CA LEU A 35 -141.15 78.76 -165.33
C LEU A 35 -141.83 77.48 -164.80
N GLU A 36 -142.80 76.92 -165.53
CA GLU A 36 -143.45 75.66 -165.12
C GLU A 36 -142.53 74.45 -165.31
N GLN A 37 -141.61 74.47 -166.29
CA GLN A 37 -140.65 73.37 -166.48
C GLN A 37 -139.55 73.34 -165.42
N LEU A 38 -139.15 74.50 -164.90
CA LEU A 38 -138.14 74.58 -163.83
C LEU A 38 -138.62 73.97 -162.51
N HIS A 39 -139.92 74.07 -162.19
CA HIS A 39 -140.45 73.55 -160.92
C HIS A 39 -140.47 72.02 -160.85
N GLN A 40 -140.62 71.34 -161.98
CA GLN A 40 -140.56 69.88 -162.03
C GLN A 40 -139.14 69.31 -161.79
N MET A 41 -138.09 70.04 -162.19
CA MET A 41 -136.71 69.60 -161.93
C MET A 41 -136.31 69.70 -160.45
N ASP A 42 -136.88 70.65 -159.70
CA ASP A 42 -136.57 70.80 -158.27
C ASP A 42 -137.18 69.69 -157.41
N GLU A 43 -138.31 69.09 -157.80
CA GLU A 43 -138.92 67.97 -157.07
C GLU A 43 -138.06 66.68 -157.14
N GLU A 44 -137.46 66.36 -158.29
CA GLU A 44 -136.61 65.17 -158.43
C GLU A 44 -135.30 65.26 -157.62
N ILE A 45 -134.75 66.46 -157.42
CA ILE A 45 -133.51 66.67 -156.65
C ILE A 45 -133.72 66.40 -155.16
N ILE A 46 -134.89 66.74 -154.62
CA ILE A 46 -135.19 66.55 -153.19
C ILE A 46 -135.34 65.07 -152.84
N GLU A 47 -135.88 64.26 -153.76
CA GLU A 47 -136.08 62.83 -153.53
C GLU A 47 -134.75 62.06 -153.46
N MET A 48 -133.79 62.38 -154.35
CA MET A 48 -132.45 61.79 -154.30
C MET A 48 -131.66 62.14 -153.03
N GLN A 49 -131.82 63.34 -152.47
CA GLN A 49 -131.11 63.72 -151.25
C GLN A 49 -131.56 62.89 -150.03
N LYS A 50 -132.85 62.60 -149.92
CA LYS A 50 -133.38 61.78 -148.82
C LYS A 50 -132.86 60.34 -148.82
N GLU A 51 -132.59 59.77 -149.99
CA GLU A 51 -132.12 58.39 -150.08
C GLU A 51 -130.65 58.25 -149.64
N THR A 52 -129.80 59.24 -149.94
CA THR A 52 -128.38 59.25 -149.54
C THR A 52 -128.15 59.45 -148.04
N GLU A 53 -128.96 60.26 -147.36
CA GLU A 53 -128.86 60.47 -145.90
C GLU A 53 -129.13 59.17 -145.12
N LYS A 54 -130.01 58.32 -145.66
CA LYS A 54 -130.41 57.07 -145.01
C LYS A 54 -129.27 56.04 -145.00
N GLU A 55 -128.50 55.95 -146.08
CA GLU A 55 -127.32 55.07 -146.15
C GLU A 55 -126.19 55.52 -145.21
N LEU A 56 -125.96 56.83 -145.09
CA LEU A 56 -124.90 57.37 -144.24
C LEU A 56 -125.14 57.06 -142.75
N ASN A 57 -126.39 57.11 -142.30
CA ASN A 57 -126.73 56.88 -140.91
C ASN A 57 -126.56 55.40 -140.50
N SER A 58 -126.77 54.47 -141.44
CA SER A 58 -126.54 53.03 -141.21
C SER A 58 -125.07 52.72 -140.94
N LYS A 59 -124.14 53.33 -141.68
CA LYS A 59 -122.68 53.11 -141.50
C LYS A 59 -122.13 53.63 -140.17
N ASN A 60 -122.69 54.73 -139.65
CA ASN A 60 -122.24 55.28 -138.37
C ASN A 60 -122.59 54.38 -137.17
N GLN A 61 -123.72 53.68 -137.21
CA GLN A 61 -124.09 52.73 -136.15
C GLN A 61 -123.15 51.52 -136.09
N GLU A 62 -122.70 51.02 -137.25
CA GLU A 62 -121.74 49.91 -137.34
C GLU A 62 -120.36 50.28 -136.74
N LEU A 63 -119.85 51.47 -137.09
CA LEU A 63 -118.59 51.98 -136.56
C LEU A 63 -118.63 52.15 -135.03
N ALA A 64 -119.73 52.66 -134.48
CA ALA A 64 -119.88 52.83 -133.03
C ALA A 64 -119.81 51.50 -132.27
N PHE A 65 -120.36 50.42 -132.83
CA PHE A 65 -120.33 49.09 -132.21
C PHE A 65 -118.91 48.51 -132.16
N THR A 66 -118.12 48.68 -133.23
CA THR A 66 -116.73 48.18 -133.29
C THR A 66 -115.81 48.88 -132.28
N VAL A 67 -115.99 50.18 -132.05
CA VAL A 67 -115.21 50.94 -131.07
C VAL A 67 -115.50 50.46 -129.64
N ALA A 68 -116.76 50.16 -129.32
CA ALA A 68 -117.14 49.66 -128.00
C ALA A 68 -116.51 48.28 -127.69
N THR A 69 -116.38 47.41 -128.69
CA THR A 69 -115.77 46.09 -128.53
C THR A 69 -114.26 46.18 -128.30
N MET A 70 -113.55 47.07 -129.01
CA MET A 70 -112.10 47.27 -128.80
C MET A 70 -111.78 47.83 -127.41
N ASN A 71 -112.57 48.78 -126.90
CA ASN A 71 -112.35 49.34 -125.56
C ASN A 71 -112.54 48.29 -124.45
N SER A 72 -113.45 47.33 -124.63
CA SER A 72 -113.61 46.23 -123.66
C SER A 72 -112.37 45.32 -123.59
N GLN A 73 -111.71 45.07 -124.73
CA GLN A 73 -110.50 44.24 -124.78
C GLN A 73 -109.28 44.94 -124.15
N ILE A 74 -109.22 46.27 -124.23
CA ILE A 74 -108.14 47.06 -123.61
C ILE A 74 -108.21 46.97 -122.08
N ASN A 75 -109.41 47.16 -121.49
CA ASN A 75 -109.59 47.07 -120.04
C ASN A 75 -109.22 45.70 -119.45
N GLU A 76 -109.48 44.60 -120.17
CA GLU A 76 -109.10 43.26 -119.72
C GLU A 76 -107.57 43.06 -119.66
N LEU A 77 -106.81 43.69 -120.57
CA LEU A 77 -105.36 43.59 -120.58
C LEU A 77 -104.70 44.42 -119.45
N GLU A 78 -105.25 45.58 -119.12
CA GLU A 78 -104.72 46.44 -118.05
C GLU A 78 -104.82 45.77 -116.67
N MET A 79 -105.95 45.17 -116.33
CA MET A 79 -106.10 44.45 -115.05
C MET A 79 -105.12 43.27 -114.90
N ARG A 80 -104.69 42.66 -116.01
CA ARG A 80 -103.76 41.54 -115.99
C ARG A 80 -102.32 41.97 -115.66
N ILE A 81 -101.96 43.20 -115.99
CA ILE A 81 -100.65 43.79 -115.69
C ILE A 81 -100.55 44.15 -114.21
N GLU A 82 -101.58 44.74 -113.61
CA GLU A 82 -101.60 45.07 -112.17
C GLU A 82 -101.39 43.84 -111.28
N SER A 83 -101.95 42.69 -111.65
CA SER A 83 -101.74 41.44 -110.90
C SER A 83 -100.30 40.92 -110.97
N GLN A 84 -99.53 41.22 -112.02
CA GLN A 84 -98.13 40.78 -112.15
C GLN A 84 -97.18 41.64 -111.32
N MET A 85 -97.45 42.94 -111.17
CA MET A 85 -96.63 43.85 -110.36
C MET A 85 -96.58 43.49 -108.86
N GLY A 86 -97.60 42.81 -108.33
CA GLY A 86 -97.59 42.31 -106.94
C GLY A 86 -96.55 41.21 -106.66
N SER A 87 -96.07 40.50 -107.69
CA SER A 87 -95.04 39.47 -107.55
C SER A 87 -93.62 40.04 -107.50
N GLU A 88 -93.40 41.22 -108.06
CA GLU A 88 -92.11 41.94 -108.07
C GLU A 88 -91.73 42.41 -106.66
N ALA A 89 -92.69 42.93 -105.89
CA ALA A 89 -92.46 43.38 -104.52
C ALA A 89 -92.01 42.25 -103.55
N ILE A 90 -92.46 41.00 -103.77
CA ILE A 90 -92.05 39.84 -102.96
C ILE A 90 -90.63 39.40 -103.33
N ILE A 91 -90.27 39.50 -104.61
CA ILE A 91 -88.93 39.20 -105.11
C ILE A 91 -87.92 40.19 -104.52
N ASP A 92 -88.25 41.48 -104.43
CA ASP A 92 -87.39 42.50 -103.81
C ASP A 92 -87.13 42.25 -102.32
N ASP A 93 -88.15 41.86 -101.53
CA ASP A 93 -87.97 41.51 -100.11
C ASP A 93 -87.11 40.25 -99.93
N LEU A 94 -87.27 39.26 -100.80
CA LEU A 94 -86.43 38.06 -100.82
C LEU A 94 -84.99 38.37 -101.25
N LEU A 95 -84.79 39.27 -102.22
CA LEU A 95 -83.47 39.73 -102.64
C LEU A 95 -82.75 40.49 -101.52
N SER A 96 -83.46 41.40 -100.85
CA SER A 96 -82.94 42.15 -99.70
C SER A 96 -82.50 41.21 -98.57
N LYS A 97 -83.37 40.24 -98.19
CA LYS A 97 -83.02 39.23 -97.19
C LYS A 97 -81.86 38.33 -97.61
N ASN A 98 -81.75 38.02 -98.90
CA ASN A 98 -80.64 37.21 -99.41
C ASN A 98 -79.31 37.96 -99.30
N VAL A 99 -79.31 39.26 -99.61
CA VAL A 99 -78.15 40.15 -99.42
C VAL A 99 -77.75 40.24 -97.94
N ASP A 100 -78.71 40.42 -97.03
CA ASP A 100 -78.46 40.46 -95.58
C ASP A 100 -77.87 39.15 -95.04
N LEU A 101 -78.38 38.01 -95.52
CA LEU A 101 -77.87 36.69 -95.14
C LEU A 101 -76.48 36.43 -95.72
N GLU A 102 -76.18 36.89 -96.94
CA GLU A 102 -74.84 36.84 -97.52
C GLU A 102 -73.85 37.72 -96.75
N GLU A 103 -74.27 38.91 -96.30
CA GLU A 103 -73.42 39.79 -95.48
C GLU A 103 -73.15 39.18 -94.11
N LYS A 104 -74.18 38.63 -93.44
CA LYS A 104 -74.01 37.88 -92.19
C LYS A 104 -73.13 36.65 -92.38
N TYR A 105 -73.28 35.93 -93.49
CA TYR A 105 -72.42 34.80 -93.82
C TYR A 105 -70.97 35.23 -94.02
N LYS A 106 -70.73 36.36 -94.70
CA LYS A 106 -69.37 36.92 -94.86
C LYS A 106 -68.75 37.32 -93.53
N ILE A 107 -69.50 37.97 -92.64
CA ILE A 107 -69.02 38.35 -91.31
C ILE A 107 -68.71 37.11 -90.49
N LEU A 108 -69.64 36.16 -90.41
CA LEU A 108 -69.46 34.93 -89.62
C LEU A 108 -68.31 34.06 -90.17
N LYS A 109 -68.12 34.07 -91.50
CA LYS A 109 -66.97 33.43 -92.14
C LYS A 109 -65.65 34.14 -91.80
N ALA A 110 -65.63 35.47 -91.78
CA ALA A 110 -64.44 36.22 -91.38
C ALA A 110 -64.10 36.00 -89.90
N GLU A 111 -65.10 36.00 -89.01
CA GLU A 111 -64.92 35.64 -87.59
C GLU A 111 -64.44 34.19 -87.41
N PHE A 112 -64.97 33.27 -88.21
CA PHE A 112 -64.50 31.88 -88.22
C PHE A 112 -63.04 31.78 -88.67
N ASP A 113 -62.67 32.47 -89.75
CA ASP A 113 -61.28 32.49 -90.25
C ASP A 113 -60.32 33.13 -89.22
N GLU A 114 -60.78 34.09 -88.42
CA GLU A 114 -60.01 34.69 -87.33
C GLU A 114 -59.87 33.75 -86.12
N LEU A 115 -60.95 33.08 -85.72
CA LEU A 115 -60.93 32.05 -84.67
C LEU A 115 -60.05 30.86 -85.07
N GLU A 116 -60.07 30.44 -86.33
CA GLU A 116 -59.20 29.37 -86.84
C GLU A 116 -57.73 29.80 -86.77
N LYS A 117 -57.39 31.04 -87.12
CA LYS A 117 -56.04 31.58 -86.92
C LYS A 117 -55.64 31.64 -85.45
N LEU A 118 -56.55 32.01 -84.56
CA LEU A 118 -56.29 32.05 -83.12
C LEU A 118 -56.05 30.64 -82.57
N HIS A 119 -56.81 29.65 -83.02
CA HIS A 119 -56.60 28.25 -82.65
C HIS A 119 -55.25 27.72 -83.15
N LEU A 120 -54.87 28.04 -84.39
CA LEU A 120 -53.54 27.69 -84.91
C LEU A 120 -52.41 28.32 -84.10
N MET A 121 -52.59 29.58 -83.67
CA MET A 121 -51.62 30.27 -82.81
C MET A 121 -51.59 29.66 -81.40
N GLU A 122 -52.73 29.25 -80.85
CA GLU A 122 -52.82 28.53 -79.57
C GLU A 122 -52.12 27.17 -79.66
N ASP A 123 -52.32 26.42 -80.74
CA ASP A 123 -51.61 25.15 -80.99
C ASP A 123 -50.09 25.38 -81.06
N GLU A 124 -49.62 26.43 -81.76
CA GLU A 124 -48.20 26.80 -81.82
C GLU A 124 -47.65 27.20 -80.44
N ILE A 125 -48.40 27.94 -79.63
CA ILE A 125 -48.02 28.29 -78.25
C ILE A 125 -47.96 27.04 -77.37
N ILE A 126 -48.92 26.12 -77.49
CA ILE A 126 -48.93 24.88 -76.72
C ILE A 126 -47.73 24.01 -77.09
N ASP A 127 -47.40 23.92 -78.37
CA ASP A 127 -46.25 23.14 -78.84
C ASP A 127 -44.93 23.74 -78.37
N THR A 128 -44.78 25.07 -78.44
CA THR A 128 -43.60 25.76 -77.87
C THR A 128 -43.52 25.60 -76.35
N GLN A 129 -44.63 25.66 -75.62
CA GLN A 129 -44.66 25.39 -74.18
C GLN A 129 -44.24 23.96 -73.85
N LYS A 130 -44.77 22.96 -74.56
CA LYS A 130 -44.36 21.55 -74.39
C LYS A 130 -42.89 21.35 -74.69
N GLU A 131 -42.36 22.02 -75.70
CA GLU A 131 -40.95 21.97 -76.04
C GLU A 131 -40.08 22.59 -74.93
N THR A 132 -40.42 23.78 -74.44
CA THR A 132 -39.71 24.41 -73.31
C THR A 132 -39.81 23.61 -72.02
N GLU A 133 -40.95 23.02 -71.69
CA GLU A 133 -41.11 22.14 -70.53
C GLU A 133 -40.20 20.91 -70.66
N LYS A 134 -40.16 20.30 -71.85
CA LYS A 134 -39.28 19.17 -72.13
C LYS A 134 -37.81 19.55 -71.99
N GLU A 135 -37.39 20.71 -72.48
CA GLU A 135 -36.03 21.23 -72.30
C GLU A 135 -35.68 21.45 -70.82
N LEU A 136 -36.59 22.05 -70.04
CA LEU A 136 -36.38 22.24 -68.60
C LEU A 136 -36.31 20.92 -67.83
N LEU A 137 -37.14 19.94 -68.18
CA LEU A 137 -37.09 18.60 -67.59
C LEU A 137 -35.76 17.91 -67.92
N GLN A 138 -35.31 17.97 -69.17
CA GLN A 138 -34.00 17.45 -69.57
C GLN A 138 -32.86 18.15 -68.82
N GLY A 139 -32.90 19.48 -68.71
CA GLY A 139 -31.92 20.24 -67.94
C GLY A 139 -31.91 19.84 -66.46
N ASN A 140 -33.08 19.57 -65.86
CA ASN A 140 -33.16 19.11 -64.48
C ASN A 140 -32.61 17.69 -64.31
N GLU A 141 -32.86 16.78 -65.25
CA GLU A 141 -32.26 15.44 -65.27
C GLU A 141 -30.73 15.50 -65.37
N GLU A 142 -30.21 16.37 -66.25
CA GLU A 142 -28.77 16.62 -66.37
C GLU A 142 -28.17 17.16 -65.07
N GLN A 143 -28.81 18.15 -64.43
CA GLN A 143 -28.36 18.69 -63.14
C GLN A 143 -28.41 17.63 -62.03
N MET A 144 -29.44 16.78 -61.99
CA MET A 144 -29.53 15.68 -61.02
C MET A 144 -28.42 14.65 -61.23
N LEU A 145 -28.03 14.39 -62.48
CA LEU A 145 -26.91 13.51 -62.81
C LEU A 145 -25.58 14.12 -62.36
N ILE A 146 -25.37 15.43 -62.58
CA ILE A 146 -24.21 16.17 -62.09
C ILE A 146 -24.15 16.16 -60.56
N ILE A 147 -25.26 16.44 -59.87
CA ILE A 147 -25.33 16.41 -58.40
C ILE A 147 -24.99 15.02 -57.87
N SER A 148 -25.51 13.96 -58.49
CA SER A 148 -25.20 12.57 -58.12
C SER A 148 -23.71 12.28 -58.31
N GLN A 149 -23.12 12.73 -59.41
CA GLN A 149 -21.69 12.58 -59.68
C GLN A 149 -20.82 13.35 -58.67
N LEU A 150 -21.18 14.60 -58.34
CA LEU A 150 -20.47 15.40 -57.34
C LEU A 150 -20.57 14.78 -55.94
N LYS A 151 -21.75 14.28 -55.55
CA LYS A 151 -21.92 13.54 -54.29
C LYS A 151 -21.03 12.30 -54.24
N ARG A 152 -20.91 11.57 -55.35
CA ARG A 152 -20.00 10.42 -55.45
C ARG A 152 -18.54 10.84 -55.31
N GLN A 153 -18.14 11.94 -55.96
CA GLN A 153 -16.78 12.47 -55.84
C GLN A 153 -16.45 12.95 -54.42
N ILE A 154 -17.42 13.54 -53.71
CA ILE A 154 -17.27 13.93 -52.29
C ILE A 154 -17.06 12.67 -51.45
N SER A 155 -17.91 11.65 -51.58
CA SER A 155 -17.74 10.38 -50.86
C SER A 155 -16.37 9.74 -51.14
N GLU A 156 -15.95 9.69 -52.41
CA GLU A 156 -14.62 9.19 -52.79
C GLU A 156 -13.47 10.06 -52.21
N SER A 157 -13.70 11.34 -51.95
CA SER A 157 -12.71 12.23 -51.31
C SER A 157 -12.66 12.06 -49.79
N GLU A 158 -13.80 11.80 -49.15
CA GLU A 158 -13.91 11.50 -47.72
C GLU A 158 -13.26 10.15 -47.39
N ASP A 159 -13.51 9.12 -48.21
CA ASP A 159 -12.84 7.82 -48.08
C ASP A 159 -11.31 7.97 -48.18
N ARG A 160 -10.83 8.79 -49.13
CA ARG A 160 -9.40 9.12 -49.25
C ARG A 160 -8.86 9.86 -48.03
N ALA A 161 -9.64 10.75 -47.43
CA ALA A 161 -9.24 11.46 -46.22
C ALA A 161 -9.09 10.51 -45.03
N ILE A 162 -10.02 9.55 -44.86
CA ILE A 162 -9.94 8.51 -43.83
C ILE A 162 -8.69 7.64 -44.04
N ASP A 163 -8.39 7.24 -45.28
CA ASP A 163 -7.16 6.51 -45.61
C ASP A 163 -5.91 7.31 -45.24
N TYR A 164 -5.91 8.62 -45.51
CA TYR A 164 -4.80 9.50 -45.10
C TYR A 164 -4.68 9.62 -43.58
N GLU A 165 -5.78 9.74 -42.83
CA GLU A 165 -5.75 9.75 -41.36
C GLU A 165 -5.19 8.44 -40.78
N HIS A 166 -5.63 7.30 -41.32
CA HIS A 166 -5.10 5.99 -40.94
C HIS A 166 -3.60 5.90 -41.24
N ALA A 167 -3.15 6.38 -42.40
CA ALA A 167 -1.74 6.46 -42.73
C ALA A 167 -0.97 7.39 -41.76
N LEU A 168 -1.53 8.54 -41.41
CA LEU A 168 -0.94 9.52 -40.49
C LEU A 168 -0.79 8.94 -39.08
N ASN A 169 -1.78 8.19 -38.59
CA ASN A 169 -1.68 7.47 -37.32
C ASN A 169 -0.58 6.40 -37.35
N LYS A 170 -0.46 5.65 -38.45
CA LYS A 170 0.66 4.71 -38.64
C LYS A 170 2.02 5.42 -38.68
N PHE A 171 2.10 6.60 -39.29
CA PHE A 171 3.31 7.43 -39.25
C PHE A 171 3.61 7.96 -37.86
N ARG A 172 2.61 8.38 -37.07
CA ARG A 172 2.78 8.80 -35.67
C ARG A 172 3.29 7.66 -34.80
N GLN A 173 2.68 6.48 -34.91
CA GLN A 173 3.14 5.28 -34.21
C GLN A 173 4.57 4.94 -34.58
N LYS A 174 4.89 4.92 -35.89
CA LYS A 174 6.26 4.67 -36.35
C LYS A 174 7.24 5.75 -35.90
N THR A 175 6.80 7.00 -35.77
CA THR A 175 7.62 8.09 -35.23
C THR A 175 7.88 7.90 -33.74
N ALA A 176 6.90 7.42 -32.97
CA ALA A 176 7.09 7.06 -31.57
C ALA A 176 8.06 5.87 -31.41
N GLU A 177 7.88 4.81 -32.20
CA GLU A 177 8.80 3.66 -32.25
C GLU A 177 10.22 4.09 -32.67
N LEU A 178 10.35 4.99 -33.65
CA LEU A 178 11.63 5.54 -34.08
C LEU A 178 12.25 6.42 -33.00
N LYS A 179 11.46 7.23 -32.27
CA LYS A 179 11.95 8.03 -31.13
C LYS A 179 12.44 7.14 -29.99
N GLU A 180 11.68 6.11 -29.63
CA GLU A 180 12.10 5.09 -28.65
C GLU A 180 13.38 4.40 -29.11
N ARG A 181 13.47 4.04 -30.39
CA ARG A 181 14.68 3.45 -30.95
C ARG A 181 15.85 4.42 -31.01
N VAL A 182 15.62 5.71 -31.24
CA VAL A 182 16.66 6.75 -31.19
C VAL A 182 17.14 6.92 -29.75
N GLN A 183 16.25 6.97 -28.76
CA GLN A 183 16.63 7.03 -27.35
C GLN A 183 17.43 5.79 -26.95
N ASN A 184 16.96 4.59 -27.31
CA ASN A 184 17.70 3.35 -27.09
C ASN A 184 19.05 3.35 -27.82
N LEU A 185 19.15 3.94 -29.02
CA LEU A 185 20.42 4.08 -29.74
C LEU A 185 21.33 5.15 -29.13
N GLU A 186 20.79 6.22 -28.54
CA GLU A 186 21.54 7.24 -27.81
C GLU A 186 22.08 6.67 -26.50
N ASP A 187 21.29 5.84 -25.81
CA ASP A 187 21.71 5.03 -24.67
C ASP A 187 22.72 3.95 -25.09
N ASP A 188 22.54 3.31 -26.25
CA ASP A 188 23.50 2.38 -26.86
C ASP A 188 24.79 3.12 -27.29
N LEU A 189 24.72 4.40 -27.68
CA LEU A 189 25.89 5.22 -28.03
C LEU A 189 26.59 5.78 -26.80
N ALA A 190 25.86 6.10 -25.73
CA ALA A 190 26.41 6.43 -24.43
C ALA A 190 27.12 5.21 -23.83
N THR A 191 26.49 4.04 -23.93
CA THR A 191 27.11 2.76 -23.57
C THR A 191 28.20 2.36 -24.54
N MET A 192 28.14 2.65 -25.84
CA MET A 192 29.24 2.38 -26.79
C MET A 192 30.42 3.34 -26.62
N ARG A 193 30.21 4.59 -26.21
CA ARG A 193 31.30 5.50 -25.80
C ARG A 193 31.95 5.04 -24.51
N ALA A 194 31.16 4.53 -23.56
CA ALA A 194 31.69 3.77 -22.42
C ALA A 194 32.37 2.46 -22.88
N PHE A 195 31.87 1.83 -23.96
CA PHE A 195 32.35 0.57 -24.52
C PHE A 195 33.61 0.73 -25.37
N ASP A 196 33.90 1.89 -25.96
CA ASP A 196 35.15 2.17 -26.68
C ASP A 196 36.29 2.43 -25.68
N GLU A 197 35.99 3.00 -24.50
CA GLU A 197 36.87 2.92 -23.33
C GLU A 197 36.93 1.49 -22.75
N GLU A 198 35.87 0.68 -22.95
CA GLU A 198 35.79 -0.73 -22.55
C GLU A 198 36.32 -1.70 -23.61
N LYS A 199 36.67 -1.29 -24.84
CA LYS A 199 37.17 -2.17 -25.90
C LYS A 199 38.65 -2.48 -25.67
N ALA A 200 39.34 -1.55 -25.00
CA ALA A 200 40.60 -1.80 -24.30
C ALA A 200 40.43 -2.74 -23.08
N LYS A 201 39.22 -2.82 -22.49
CA LYS A 201 38.83 -3.77 -21.42
C LYS A 201 38.18 -5.07 -21.94
N ALA A 202 37.78 -5.17 -23.22
CA ALA A 202 37.01 -6.29 -23.78
C ALA A 202 37.86 -7.55 -23.99
N ALA A 203 39.16 -7.40 -24.26
CA ALA A 203 40.12 -8.49 -24.09
C ALA A 203 40.19 -8.98 -22.63
N GLY A 204 39.90 -8.10 -21.66
CA GLY A 204 39.69 -8.42 -20.26
C GLY A 204 38.29 -8.93 -19.91
N ALA A 205 37.25 -8.70 -20.73
CA ALA A 205 35.87 -9.11 -20.47
C ALA A 205 35.62 -10.60 -20.79
N GLU A 206 36.27 -11.14 -21.82
CA GLU A 206 36.29 -12.59 -22.08
C GLU A 206 37.10 -13.34 -21.01
N ILE A 207 38.21 -12.75 -20.57
CA ILE A 207 38.96 -13.19 -19.39
C ILE A 207 38.11 -13.06 -18.12
N SER A 208 37.28 -12.02 -17.99
CA SER A 208 36.39 -11.76 -16.85
C SER A 208 35.20 -12.71 -16.83
N LEU A 209 34.56 -13.05 -17.95
CA LEU A 209 33.52 -14.07 -18.03
C LEU A 209 34.08 -15.46 -17.74
N MET A 210 35.28 -15.78 -18.24
CA MET A 210 35.95 -17.04 -17.92
C MET A 210 36.46 -17.05 -16.47
N ALA A 211 36.91 -15.92 -15.92
CA ALA A 211 37.31 -15.76 -14.53
C ALA A 211 36.11 -15.77 -13.58
N ASN A 212 34.97 -15.19 -13.97
CA ASN A 212 33.71 -15.26 -13.24
C ASN A 212 33.16 -16.68 -13.31
N ALA A 213 33.15 -17.35 -14.46
CA ALA A 213 32.77 -18.76 -14.54
C ALA A 213 33.71 -19.67 -13.71
N LYS A 214 35.01 -19.39 -13.69
CA LYS A 214 35.99 -20.08 -12.81
C LYS A 214 35.79 -19.73 -11.34
N ARG A 215 35.48 -18.47 -11.02
CA ARG A 215 35.20 -18.00 -9.66
C ARG A 215 33.90 -18.60 -9.15
N ASP A 216 32.83 -18.58 -9.93
CA ASP A 216 31.54 -19.17 -9.61
C ASP A 216 31.67 -20.69 -9.45
N PHE A 217 32.48 -21.36 -10.28
CA PHE A 217 32.81 -22.77 -10.09
C PHE A 217 33.67 -23.01 -8.84
N SER A 218 34.65 -22.14 -8.55
CA SER A 218 35.45 -22.19 -7.31
C SER A 218 34.57 -22.00 -6.08
N GLU A 219 33.71 -20.97 -6.08
CA GLU A 219 32.74 -20.68 -5.03
C GLU A 219 31.74 -21.83 -4.86
N LEU A 220 31.33 -22.49 -5.95
CA LEU A 220 30.50 -23.68 -5.90
C LEU A 220 31.26 -24.86 -5.26
N VAL A 221 32.50 -25.10 -5.65
CA VAL A 221 33.35 -26.15 -5.05
C VAL A 221 33.56 -25.87 -3.57
N ASP A 222 33.91 -24.63 -3.21
CA ASP A 222 34.09 -24.19 -1.82
C ASP A 222 32.78 -24.31 -1.05
N ALA A 223 31.62 -23.96 -1.64
CA ALA A 223 30.32 -24.14 -1.00
C ALA A 223 30.00 -25.62 -0.76
N GLN A 224 30.29 -26.51 -1.70
CA GLN A 224 30.10 -27.95 -1.54
C GLN A 224 31.04 -28.53 -0.48
N LEU A 225 32.31 -28.12 -0.45
CA LEU A 225 33.26 -28.49 0.59
C LEU A 225 32.80 -27.99 1.96
N ASN A 226 32.42 -26.72 2.07
CA ASN A 226 31.89 -26.12 3.29
C ASN A 226 30.60 -26.83 3.77
N LEU A 227 29.75 -27.30 2.87
CA LEU A 227 28.57 -28.09 3.23
C LEU A 227 28.95 -29.43 3.86
N ILE A 228 29.93 -30.13 3.28
CA ILE A 228 30.45 -31.40 3.82
C ILE A 228 31.09 -31.16 5.20
N GLU A 229 31.92 -30.12 5.33
CA GLU A 229 32.56 -29.75 6.59
C GLU A 229 31.52 -29.34 7.65
N LEU A 230 30.50 -28.57 7.28
CA LEU A 230 29.40 -28.18 8.15
C LEU A 230 28.61 -29.42 8.63
N GLU A 231 28.33 -30.36 7.74
CA GLU A 231 27.62 -31.60 8.11
C GLU A 231 28.47 -32.47 9.02
N SER A 232 29.77 -32.60 8.73
CA SER A 232 30.74 -33.29 9.59
C SER A 232 30.80 -32.65 10.98
N ALA A 233 30.90 -31.32 11.07
CA ALA A 233 30.92 -30.57 12.33
C ALA A 233 29.60 -30.73 13.10
N LYS A 234 28.44 -30.69 12.42
CA LYS A 234 27.13 -30.94 13.04
C LYS A 234 27.04 -32.34 13.65
N ARG A 235 27.51 -33.37 12.94
CA ARG A 235 27.55 -34.75 13.47
C ARG A 235 28.50 -34.85 14.66
N HIS A 236 29.69 -34.25 14.56
CA HIS A 236 30.66 -34.23 15.65
C HIS A 236 30.09 -33.54 16.91
N ILE A 237 29.47 -32.37 16.78
CA ILE A 237 28.79 -31.66 17.88
C ILE A 237 27.66 -32.52 18.45
N SER A 238 26.89 -33.21 17.60
CA SER A 238 25.82 -34.12 18.03
C SER A 238 26.37 -35.26 18.90
N TYR A 239 27.51 -35.85 18.52
CA TYR A 239 28.16 -36.89 19.31
C TYR A 239 28.74 -36.32 20.61
N LEU A 240 29.37 -35.14 20.58
CA LEU A 240 29.86 -34.46 21.79
C LEU A 240 28.73 -34.17 22.79
N ARG A 241 27.55 -33.76 22.31
CA ARG A 241 26.37 -33.55 23.16
C ARG A 241 25.96 -34.80 23.94
N SER A 242 26.18 -36.00 23.41
CA SER A 242 25.90 -37.26 24.12
C SER A 242 26.79 -37.50 25.35
N PHE A 243 27.94 -36.83 25.44
CA PHE A 243 28.86 -36.93 26.58
C PHE A 243 28.62 -35.85 27.65
N ILE A 244 27.71 -34.90 27.42
CA ILE A 244 27.46 -33.78 28.34
C ILE A 244 26.26 -34.10 29.26
N PRO A 245 26.34 -33.87 30.59
CA PRO A 245 25.24 -34.16 31.51
C PRO A 245 23.96 -33.36 31.25
N ASP A 246 22.80 -33.95 31.54
CA ASP A 246 21.47 -33.31 31.39
C ASP A 246 21.29 -32.01 32.19
N LYS A 247 22.11 -31.77 33.22
CA LYS A 247 22.10 -30.52 33.99
C LYS A 247 22.61 -29.32 33.17
N PHE A 248 23.41 -29.56 32.13
CA PHE A 248 23.92 -28.53 31.22
C PHE A 248 22.85 -28.07 30.22
N THR A 249 21.95 -28.98 29.82
CA THR A 249 20.95 -28.79 28.77
C THR A 249 19.59 -28.29 29.28
N LYS A 250 19.43 -28.07 30.60
CA LYS A 250 18.24 -27.45 31.16
C LYS A 250 18.06 -26.03 30.62
N ALA A 251 16.80 -25.61 30.44
CA ALA A 251 16.47 -24.26 29.99
C ALA A 251 17.06 -23.18 30.94
N GLY A 252 17.68 -22.16 30.36
CA GLY A 252 18.46 -21.14 31.08
C GLY A 252 19.79 -21.63 31.64
N GLY A 253 20.21 -22.85 31.28
CA GLY A 253 21.45 -23.47 31.71
C GLY A 253 22.68 -23.02 30.91
N ASP A 254 23.81 -23.69 31.16
CA ASP A 254 25.09 -23.35 30.54
C ASP A 254 25.08 -23.56 29.00
N ASN A 255 24.25 -24.48 28.48
CA ASN A 255 24.05 -24.63 27.04
C ASN A 255 23.47 -23.37 26.40
N ASP A 256 22.45 -22.78 27.02
CA ASP A 256 21.76 -21.60 26.48
C ASP A 256 22.68 -20.37 26.56
N CYS A 257 23.50 -20.28 27.61
CA CYS A 257 24.58 -19.30 27.72
C CYS A 257 25.58 -19.43 26.55
N LEU A 258 26.03 -20.66 26.26
CA LEU A 258 26.92 -20.94 25.12
C LEU A 258 26.28 -20.56 23.79
N VAL A 259 25.00 -20.91 23.59
CA VAL A 259 24.27 -20.55 22.37
C VAL A 259 24.21 -19.04 22.21
N LEU A 260 23.95 -18.28 23.27
CA LEU A 260 23.92 -16.81 23.22
C LEU A 260 25.27 -16.18 22.83
N CYS A 261 26.37 -16.72 23.37
CA CYS A 261 27.73 -16.28 23.01
C CYS A 261 28.02 -16.42 21.51
N VAL A 262 27.42 -17.41 20.83
CA VAL A 262 27.55 -17.58 19.37
C VAL A 262 26.49 -16.78 18.62
N LEU A 263 25.26 -16.75 19.14
CA LEU A 263 24.09 -16.17 18.50
C LEU A 263 24.18 -14.65 18.35
N LEU A 264 24.67 -13.94 19.36
CA LEU A 264 24.73 -12.48 19.34
C LEU A 264 25.74 -11.94 18.32
N PRO A 265 27.02 -12.40 18.29
CA PRO A 265 27.94 -12.04 17.21
C PRO A 265 27.42 -12.45 15.84
N ARG A 266 26.79 -13.62 15.72
CA ARG A 266 26.18 -14.08 14.47
C ARG A 266 25.08 -13.14 13.99
N LEU A 267 24.21 -12.67 14.89
CA LEU A 267 23.12 -11.75 14.57
C LEU A 267 23.66 -10.37 14.13
N SER A 268 24.69 -9.86 14.80
CA SER A 268 25.40 -8.63 14.40
C SER A 268 25.99 -8.77 12.99
N ASN A 269 26.73 -9.85 12.73
CA ASN A 269 27.33 -10.13 11.42
C ASN A 269 26.26 -10.28 10.32
N LYS A 270 25.13 -10.91 10.63
CA LYS A 270 23.99 -11.00 9.70
C LYS A 270 23.40 -9.63 9.39
N ALA A 271 23.21 -8.76 10.38
CA ALA A 271 22.68 -7.42 10.16
C ALA A 271 23.61 -6.60 9.24
N LEU A 272 24.93 -6.65 9.48
CA LEU A 272 25.92 -5.97 8.63
C LEU A 272 25.99 -6.57 7.22
N CYS A 273 26.01 -7.90 7.10
CA CYS A 273 26.01 -8.60 5.83
C CYS A 273 24.76 -8.28 5.00
N LEU A 274 23.58 -8.27 5.62
CA LEU A 274 22.33 -7.90 4.95
C LEU A 274 22.39 -6.46 4.41
N SER A 275 22.93 -5.52 5.21
CA SER A 275 23.13 -4.12 4.79
C SER A 275 24.04 -4.03 3.56
N GLN A 276 25.12 -4.81 3.52
CA GLN A 276 26.05 -4.85 2.40
C GLN A 276 25.45 -5.48 1.15
N LEU A 277 24.77 -6.63 1.28
CA LEU A 277 24.12 -7.32 0.17
C LEU A 277 23.02 -6.46 -0.47
N LEU A 278 22.27 -5.70 0.34
CA LEU A 278 21.26 -4.77 -0.18
C LEU A 278 21.90 -3.66 -1.02
N LEU A 279 23.00 -3.07 -0.56
CA LEU A 279 23.73 -2.05 -1.33
C LEU A 279 24.33 -2.62 -2.62
N GLN A 280 24.79 -3.87 -2.61
CA GLN A 280 25.30 -4.55 -3.79
C GLN A 280 24.20 -4.92 -4.79
N LYS A 281 23.01 -5.32 -4.30
CA LYS A 281 21.86 -5.66 -5.16
C LYS A 281 21.26 -4.42 -5.83
N TYR A 282 21.30 -3.27 -5.16
CA TYR A 282 20.79 -1.99 -5.67
C TYR A 282 21.91 -0.94 -5.75
N PRO A 283 22.91 -1.12 -6.64
CA PRO A 283 24.00 -0.17 -6.79
C PRO A 283 23.47 1.14 -7.39
N GLN A 284 24.07 2.26 -6.98
CA GLN A 284 23.78 3.56 -7.58
C GLN A 284 24.65 3.75 -8.84
N PRO A 285 24.14 4.38 -9.91
CA PRO A 285 24.92 4.69 -11.10
C PRO A 285 26.10 5.64 -10.79
N PRO A 286 27.21 5.53 -11.55
CA PRO A 286 28.41 6.35 -11.35
C PRO A 286 28.14 7.86 -11.46
N ASP A 287 27.25 8.26 -12.37
CA ASP A 287 26.85 9.65 -12.61
C ASP A 287 25.95 10.25 -11.51
N GLY A 288 25.66 9.49 -10.44
CA GLY A 288 24.80 9.94 -9.35
C GLY A 288 23.30 9.84 -9.67
N LEU A 289 22.48 10.47 -8.82
CA LEU A 289 21.03 10.45 -8.97
C LEU A 289 20.63 11.36 -10.15
N LYS A 290 19.78 10.84 -11.05
CA LYS A 290 19.23 11.58 -12.20
C LYS A 290 17.74 11.81 -11.96
N ARG A 291 17.16 12.82 -12.62
CA ARG A 291 15.74 13.16 -12.46
C ARG A 291 14.83 11.98 -12.81
N GLU A 292 15.09 11.32 -13.94
CA GLU A 292 14.30 10.16 -14.40
C GLU A 292 14.24 9.01 -13.39
N HIS A 293 15.30 8.83 -12.59
CA HIS A 293 15.32 7.81 -11.53
C HIS A 293 14.34 8.09 -10.40
N VAL A 294 13.92 9.35 -10.24
CA VAL A 294 13.01 9.81 -9.19
C VAL A 294 11.60 9.99 -9.74
N THR A 295 11.47 10.48 -10.98
CA THR A 295 10.17 10.84 -11.55
C THR A 295 9.52 9.77 -12.42
N ILE A 296 10.32 8.89 -13.05
CA ILE A 296 9.82 7.91 -14.02
C ILE A 296 10.07 6.48 -13.52
N SER A 297 11.21 6.23 -12.86
CA SER A 297 11.62 4.91 -12.42
C SER A 297 11.40 4.66 -10.94
N HIS A 298 11.21 3.39 -10.57
CA HIS A 298 11.20 2.94 -9.16
C HIS A 298 12.59 2.94 -8.49
N LYS A 299 13.68 3.20 -9.24
CA LYS A 299 15.06 3.12 -8.74
C LYS A 299 15.35 4.09 -7.59
N GLY A 300 14.84 5.32 -7.65
CA GLY A 300 14.99 6.30 -6.58
C GLY A 300 14.39 5.83 -5.26
N GLU A 301 13.24 5.16 -5.30
CA GLU A 301 12.59 4.60 -4.12
C GLU A 301 13.35 3.38 -3.58
N GLN A 302 13.79 2.47 -4.46
CA GLN A 302 14.62 1.32 -4.08
C GLN A 302 15.89 1.74 -3.33
N TRP A 303 16.59 2.76 -3.84
CA TRP A 303 17.80 3.29 -3.23
C TRP A 303 17.57 4.01 -1.91
N ALA A 304 16.43 4.70 -1.76
CA ALA A 304 16.05 5.34 -0.50
C ALA A 304 15.69 4.29 0.55
N HIS A 305 14.88 3.30 0.18
CA HIS A 305 14.48 2.19 1.04
C HIS A 305 15.69 1.41 1.54
N VAL A 306 16.60 1.00 0.65
CA VAL A 306 17.82 0.27 1.04
C VAL A 306 18.66 1.04 2.05
N ARG A 307 18.74 2.37 1.94
CA ARG A 307 19.45 3.21 2.92
C ARG A 307 18.72 3.29 4.25
N HIS A 308 17.39 3.43 4.24
CA HIS A 308 16.58 3.38 5.44
C HIS A 308 16.71 2.03 6.15
N PHE A 309 16.57 0.94 5.40
CA PHE A 309 16.76 -0.42 5.89
C PHE A 309 18.17 -0.62 6.44
N GLY A 310 19.19 -0.10 5.75
CA GLY A 310 20.57 -0.10 6.20
C GLY A 310 20.79 0.67 7.50
N TYR A 311 20.09 1.77 7.74
CA TYR A 311 20.08 2.50 9.01
C TYR A 311 19.49 1.64 10.14
N GLN A 312 18.34 1.01 9.92
CA GLN A 312 17.71 0.13 10.90
C GLN A 312 18.59 -1.09 11.24
N LEU A 313 19.25 -1.69 10.25
CA LEU A 313 20.21 -2.78 10.47
C LEU A 313 21.43 -2.32 11.27
N GLN A 314 21.93 -1.10 11.03
CA GLN A 314 23.01 -0.54 11.83
C GLN A 314 22.57 -0.26 13.28
N LYS A 315 21.34 0.23 13.49
CA LYS A 315 20.75 0.39 14.82
C LYS A 315 20.65 -0.95 15.55
N LEU A 316 20.16 -2.00 14.89
CA LEU A 316 20.16 -3.35 15.44
C LEU A 316 21.56 -3.81 15.83
N ASN A 317 22.54 -3.59 14.94
CA ASN A 317 23.93 -3.94 15.20
C ASN A 317 24.49 -3.20 16.42
N THR A 318 24.25 -1.89 16.55
CA THR A 318 24.70 -1.09 17.70
C THR A 318 24.16 -1.67 19.00
N VAL A 319 22.87 -1.99 19.07
CA VAL A 319 22.26 -2.57 20.27
C VAL A 319 22.88 -3.94 20.59
N ILE A 320 23.06 -4.81 19.59
CA ILE A 320 23.64 -6.15 19.80
C ILE A 320 25.10 -6.08 20.26
N GLN A 321 25.89 -5.15 19.73
CA GLN A 321 27.29 -4.99 20.13
C GLN A 321 27.41 -4.64 21.61
N LYS A 322 26.47 -3.86 22.17
CA LYS A 322 26.41 -3.64 23.62
C LYS A 322 26.32 -4.94 24.42
N PHE A 323 25.50 -5.91 23.98
CA PHE A 323 25.42 -7.21 24.65
C PHE A 323 26.76 -7.95 24.59
N ILE A 324 27.40 -7.94 23.41
CA ILE A 324 28.66 -8.63 23.19
C ILE A 324 29.75 -8.02 24.09
N ASP A 325 29.81 -6.69 24.16
CA ASP A 325 30.80 -5.95 24.95
C ASP A 325 30.58 -6.19 26.45
N VAL A 326 29.33 -6.13 26.93
CA VAL A 326 29.00 -6.51 28.32
C VAL A 326 29.56 -7.90 28.62
N PHE A 327 29.29 -8.90 27.77
CA PHE A 327 29.74 -10.27 28.05
C PHE A 327 31.25 -10.49 27.89
N LYS A 328 31.95 -9.62 27.16
CA LYS A 328 33.42 -9.62 27.08
C LYS A 328 34.07 -8.96 28.31
N HIS A 329 33.42 -7.96 28.90
CA HIS A 329 33.98 -7.17 30.01
C HIS A 329 33.43 -7.54 31.40
N CYS A 330 32.40 -8.38 31.49
CA CYS A 330 31.91 -8.86 32.78
C CYS A 330 32.93 -9.76 33.50
N SER A 331 33.41 -9.29 34.64
CA SER A 331 34.11 -10.12 35.63
C SER A 331 33.16 -11.16 36.21
N PHE A 332 33.60 -12.42 36.23
CA PHE A 332 32.82 -13.53 36.80
C PHE A 332 32.74 -13.40 38.33
N ASN A 333 31.53 -13.27 38.86
CA ASN A 333 31.25 -13.47 40.28
C ASN A 333 30.85 -14.95 40.47
N GLU A 334 31.41 -15.63 41.48
CA GLU A 334 31.27 -17.08 41.75
C GLU A 334 29.83 -17.64 41.92
N ARG A 335 28.78 -16.83 41.74
CA ARG A 335 27.37 -17.26 41.80
C ARG A 335 26.65 -17.03 40.48
N LEU A 336 25.65 -17.90 40.22
CA LEU A 336 24.68 -17.94 39.11
C LEU A 336 24.02 -16.61 38.67
N SER A 337 24.33 -15.44 39.23
CA SER A 337 23.74 -14.15 38.87
C SER A 337 24.59 -13.33 37.89
N ASP A 338 25.44 -13.96 37.08
CA ASP A 338 26.17 -13.26 36.04
C ASP A 338 25.24 -12.84 34.89
N PRO A 339 25.56 -11.77 34.14
CA PRO A 339 24.64 -11.18 33.16
C PRO A 339 24.22 -12.14 32.04
N LEU A 340 25.10 -13.10 31.72
CA LEU A 340 24.83 -14.13 30.72
C LEU A 340 23.76 -15.14 31.18
N SER A 341 23.75 -15.53 32.48
CA SER A 341 22.68 -16.37 33.06
C SER A 341 21.31 -15.71 32.98
N ARG A 342 21.25 -14.40 33.25
CA ARG A 342 19.99 -13.63 33.23
C ARG A 342 19.37 -13.63 31.83
N LEU A 343 20.22 -13.48 30.81
CA LEU A 343 19.78 -13.49 29.42
C LEU A 343 19.49 -14.91 28.89
N ALA A 344 20.17 -15.94 29.42
CA ALA A 344 20.03 -17.33 28.97
C ALA A 344 18.58 -17.85 29.00
N VAL A 345 17.77 -17.39 29.95
CA VAL A 345 16.34 -17.74 30.04
C VAL A 345 15.56 -17.28 28.80
N GLN A 346 16.00 -16.20 28.15
CA GLN A 346 15.38 -15.64 26.95
C GLN A 346 15.98 -16.16 25.63
N GLN A 347 16.86 -17.17 25.68
CA GLN A 347 17.58 -17.69 24.50
C GLN A 347 16.66 -18.07 23.35
N THR A 348 15.55 -18.79 23.62
CA THR A 348 14.60 -19.22 22.59
C THR A 348 13.95 -18.04 21.87
N GLU A 349 13.58 -16.99 22.60
CA GLU A 349 12.97 -15.79 22.02
C GLU A 349 13.98 -15.01 21.18
N ILE A 350 15.22 -14.86 21.65
CA ILE A 350 16.32 -14.22 20.90
C ILE A 350 16.56 -14.98 19.59
N HIS A 351 16.55 -16.31 19.64
CA HIS A 351 16.68 -17.13 18.44
C HIS A 351 15.51 -16.94 17.45
N GLN A 352 14.28 -16.78 17.93
CA GLN A 352 13.14 -16.47 17.06
C GLN A 352 13.29 -15.11 16.36
N ARG A 353 13.87 -14.09 17.02
CA ARG A 353 14.15 -12.80 16.39
C ARG A 353 15.19 -12.90 15.29
N GLU A 354 16.21 -13.74 15.50
CA GLU A 354 17.17 -14.03 14.44
C GLU A 354 16.52 -14.73 13.24
N GLN A 355 15.64 -15.71 13.47
CA GLN A 355 14.93 -16.37 12.37
C GLN A 355 14.09 -15.39 11.54
N LYS A 356 13.47 -14.40 12.19
CA LYS A 356 12.75 -13.31 11.50
C LYS A 356 13.69 -12.43 10.68
N LEU A 357 14.93 -12.18 11.14
CA LEU A 357 15.94 -11.49 10.33
C LEU A 357 16.36 -12.32 9.11
N GLU A 358 16.43 -13.65 9.25
CA GLU A 358 16.74 -14.60 8.17
C GLU A 358 15.70 -14.55 7.04
N ASP A 359 14.44 -14.19 7.34
CA ASP A 359 13.39 -14.08 6.32
C ASP A 359 13.71 -13.00 5.26
N TYR A 360 14.42 -11.93 5.63
CA TYR A 360 14.91 -10.95 4.65
C TYR A 360 15.99 -11.51 3.72
N PHE A 361 16.86 -12.40 4.22
CA PHE A 361 17.80 -13.12 3.36
C PHE A 361 17.06 -14.06 2.39
N LYS A 362 15.95 -14.70 2.82
CA LYS A 362 15.11 -15.49 1.92
C LYS A 362 14.47 -14.63 0.83
N LEU A 363 13.97 -13.44 1.18
CA LEU A 363 13.43 -12.49 0.22
C LEU A 363 14.48 -12.04 -0.80
N LEU A 364 15.73 -11.80 -0.38
CA LEU A 364 16.82 -11.48 -1.30
C LEU A 364 17.15 -12.65 -2.22
N LYS A 365 17.28 -13.86 -1.67
CA LYS A 365 17.55 -15.08 -2.46
C LYS A 365 16.46 -15.36 -3.51
N GLN A 366 15.21 -15.04 -3.18
CA GLN A 366 14.07 -15.23 -4.08
C GLN A 366 13.85 -14.03 -5.04
N ASN A 367 14.71 -13.01 -5.00
CA ASN A 367 14.54 -11.75 -5.73
C ASN A 367 13.21 -11.02 -5.44
N LYS A 368 12.62 -11.24 -4.26
CA LYS A 368 11.34 -10.63 -3.81
C LYS A 368 11.51 -9.46 -2.86
N PHE A 369 12.72 -9.19 -2.38
CA PHE A 369 13.00 -7.94 -1.68
C PHE A 369 12.89 -6.79 -2.70
N ASP A 370 12.15 -5.75 -2.35
CA ASP A 370 11.84 -4.57 -3.16
C ASP A 370 11.56 -3.34 -2.26
N GLU A 371 11.21 -2.20 -2.87
CA GLU A 371 10.85 -0.97 -2.15
C GLU A 371 9.56 -1.04 -1.32
N ASN A 372 8.77 -2.10 -1.44
CA ASN A 372 7.53 -2.29 -0.68
C ASN A 372 7.74 -3.24 0.51
N THR A 373 8.93 -3.80 0.65
CA THR A 373 9.26 -4.73 1.72
C THR A 373 9.18 -4.03 3.09
N SER A 374 8.32 -4.56 3.97
CA SER A 374 8.06 -3.93 5.28
C SER A 374 9.29 -3.88 6.20
N ILE A 375 9.50 -2.70 6.79
CA ILE A 375 10.56 -2.40 7.78
C ILE A 375 10.07 -2.69 9.22
N GLU A 376 8.76 -2.79 9.44
CA GLU A 376 8.15 -2.91 10.77
C GLU A 376 8.67 -4.12 11.55
N MET A 377 8.89 -5.25 10.88
CA MET A 377 9.41 -6.46 11.51
C MET A 377 10.84 -6.25 12.04
N LEU A 378 11.67 -5.51 11.31
CA LEU A 378 13.01 -5.14 11.76
C LEU A 378 12.96 -4.17 12.95
N GLU A 379 12.07 -3.16 12.92
CA GLU A 379 11.86 -2.27 14.07
C GLU A 379 11.39 -3.01 15.32
N GLN A 380 10.51 -4.00 15.17
CA GLN A 380 10.05 -4.85 16.28
C GLN A 380 11.20 -5.67 16.87
N ILE A 381 12.13 -6.15 16.04
CA ILE A 381 13.34 -6.85 16.50
C ILE A 381 14.22 -5.87 17.31
N ILE A 382 14.46 -4.67 16.80
CA ILE A 382 15.26 -3.64 17.49
C ILE A 382 14.65 -3.28 18.84
N LYS A 383 13.36 -2.94 18.88
CA LYS A 383 12.62 -2.58 20.10
C LYS A 383 12.66 -3.71 21.14
N TYR A 384 12.66 -4.97 20.70
CA TYR A 384 12.81 -6.12 21.58
C TYR A 384 14.20 -6.17 22.25
N PHE A 385 15.27 -6.00 21.47
CA PHE A 385 16.63 -5.99 22.01
C PHE A 385 16.90 -4.78 22.91
N GLU A 386 16.41 -3.59 22.55
CA GLU A 386 16.50 -2.39 23.40
C GLU A 386 15.81 -2.60 24.75
N ARG A 387 14.60 -3.19 24.74
CA ARG A 387 13.85 -3.50 25.98
C ARG A 387 14.58 -4.49 26.86
N ILE A 388 15.11 -5.57 26.28
CA ILE A 388 15.81 -6.62 27.03
C ILE A 388 17.13 -6.11 27.58
N PHE A 389 17.86 -5.31 26.81
CA PHE A 389 19.10 -4.69 27.28
C PHE A 389 18.82 -3.81 28.50
N SER A 390 17.84 -2.90 28.39
CA SER A 390 17.45 -2.00 29.47
C SER A 390 16.98 -2.74 30.72
N ALA A 391 16.25 -3.85 30.56
CA ALA A 391 15.72 -4.63 31.67
C ALA A 391 16.76 -5.49 32.39
N ASN A 392 17.75 -6.04 31.68
CA ASN A 392 18.65 -7.07 32.22
C ASN A 392 20.11 -6.62 32.38
N LEU A 393 20.57 -5.64 31.61
CA LEU A 393 21.99 -5.32 31.42
C LEU A 393 22.34 -3.83 31.55
N SER A 394 21.37 -2.94 31.80
CA SER A 394 21.58 -1.48 31.86
C SER A 394 22.59 -1.03 32.93
N THR A 395 22.78 -1.81 33.99
CA THR A 395 23.71 -1.52 35.08
C THR A 395 25.10 -2.13 34.89
N GLU A 396 25.29 -2.96 33.85
CA GLU A 396 26.55 -3.65 33.62
C GLU A 396 27.56 -2.78 32.88
N PRO A 397 28.86 -2.88 33.18
CA PRO A 397 29.88 -2.10 32.49
C PRO A 397 30.06 -2.59 31.04
N PHE A 398 30.16 -1.65 30.11
CA PHE A 398 30.51 -1.91 28.72
C PHE A 398 31.50 -0.86 28.21
N SER A 399 32.18 -1.15 27.11
CA SER A 399 33.16 -0.25 26.51
C SER A 399 32.47 0.97 25.91
N ALA A 400 32.54 2.11 26.60
CA ALA A 400 31.99 3.38 26.09
C ALA A 400 32.63 3.80 24.76
N LYS A 401 33.89 3.39 24.52
CA LYS A 401 34.57 3.56 23.24
C LYS A 401 33.89 2.81 22.09
N GLN A 402 33.65 1.50 22.25
CA GLN A 402 33.02 0.67 21.21
C GLN A 402 31.57 1.09 20.98
N ASP A 403 30.84 1.40 22.06
CA ASP A 403 29.48 1.92 21.96
C ASP A 403 29.43 3.22 21.14
N LEU A 404 30.32 4.17 21.44
CA LEU A 404 30.41 5.42 20.70
C LEU A 404 30.73 5.20 19.21
N GLN A 405 31.65 4.28 18.89
CA GLN A 405 31.99 3.93 17.52
C GLN A 405 30.78 3.40 16.75
N HIS A 406 30.04 2.45 17.34
CA HIS A 406 28.86 1.87 16.72
C HIS A 406 27.71 2.88 16.61
N THR A 407 27.55 3.73 17.62
CA THR A 407 26.55 4.80 17.64
C THR A 407 26.81 5.86 16.58
N LEU A 408 28.06 6.33 16.43
CA LEU A 408 28.41 7.26 15.35
C LEU A 408 28.29 6.62 13.97
N ALA A 409 28.57 5.31 13.83
CA ALA A 409 28.31 4.57 12.59
C ALA A 409 26.81 4.50 12.27
N GLN A 410 25.94 4.34 13.27
CA GLN A 410 24.48 4.45 13.13
C GLN A 410 24.07 5.85 12.67
N ILE A 411 24.60 6.91 13.31
CA ILE A 411 24.30 8.30 12.94
C ILE A 411 24.72 8.55 11.48
N LYS A 412 25.92 8.11 11.08
CA LYS A 412 26.40 8.22 9.70
C LYS A 412 25.47 7.54 8.70
N LYS A 413 25.01 6.31 8.97
CA LYS A 413 24.04 5.61 8.12
C LYS A 413 22.72 6.39 8.00
N GLY A 414 22.25 6.99 9.09
CA GLY A 414 21.06 7.83 9.09
C GLY A 414 21.26 9.09 8.26
N LEU A 415 22.37 9.82 8.44
CA LEU A 415 22.68 11.01 7.63
C LEU A 415 22.74 10.70 6.13
N VAL A 416 23.32 9.55 5.74
CA VAL A 416 23.35 9.10 4.33
C VAL A 416 21.94 8.86 3.79
N TRP A 417 21.06 8.25 4.58
CA TRP A 417 19.65 8.05 4.20
C TRP A 417 18.92 9.38 4.01
N ILE A 418 19.03 10.28 4.98
CA ILE A 418 18.34 11.59 4.96
C ILE A 418 18.85 12.45 3.81
N ARG A 419 20.18 12.52 3.61
CA ARG A 419 20.77 13.29 2.52
C ARG A 419 20.33 12.78 1.16
N PHE A 420 20.23 11.46 1.00
CA PHE A 420 19.74 10.87 -0.25
C PHE A 420 18.28 11.26 -0.53
N ASN A 421 17.41 11.25 0.47
CA ASN A 421 16.05 11.76 0.31
C ASN A 421 16.03 13.27 0.05
N GLY A 422 16.95 14.06 0.64
CA GLY A 422 17.14 15.47 0.28
C GLY A 422 17.47 15.68 -1.20
N GLN A 423 18.33 14.84 -1.78
CA GLN A 423 18.61 14.86 -3.22
C GLN A 423 17.37 14.50 -4.05
N ARG A 424 16.54 13.56 -3.60
CA ARG A 424 15.26 13.24 -4.25
C ARG A 424 14.29 14.42 -4.25
N LEU A 425 14.15 15.12 -3.12
CA LEU A 425 13.34 16.36 -3.02
C LEU A 425 13.74 17.39 -4.07
N ARG A 426 15.05 17.53 -4.31
CA ARG A 426 15.58 18.41 -5.36
C ARG A 426 15.09 18.01 -6.76
N HIS A 427 15.07 16.71 -7.07
CA HIS A 427 14.66 16.19 -8.37
C HIS A 427 13.14 16.10 -8.59
N PHE A 428 12.33 16.03 -7.53
CA PHE A 428 10.88 16.18 -7.65
C PHE A 428 10.47 17.57 -8.18
N PHE A 429 11.33 18.58 -7.95
CA PHE A 429 11.06 19.97 -8.30
C PHE A 429 11.77 20.44 -9.60
N LEU A 430 12.99 20.00 -9.88
CA LEU A 430 13.76 20.49 -11.06
C LEU A 430 13.17 20.00 -12.38
N ASP A 431 13.05 20.91 -13.35
CA ASP A 431 12.65 20.60 -14.72
C ASP A 431 13.84 20.14 -15.57
N SER A 432 13.60 19.22 -16.51
CA SER A 432 14.63 18.58 -17.37
C SER A 432 15.58 19.57 -18.07
N SER A 433 15.12 20.80 -18.32
CA SER A 433 15.83 21.88 -19.01
C SER A 433 16.92 22.58 -18.20
N THR A 434 16.98 22.41 -16.87
CA THR A 434 17.91 23.13 -15.97
C THR A 434 19.18 22.34 -15.61
N SER A 435 19.34 21.13 -16.14
CA SER A 435 20.41 20.19 -15.76
C SER A 435 21.78 20.44 -16.42
N THR A 436 21.96 21.47 -17.24
CA THR A 436 23.18 21.65 -18.07
C THR A 436 24.24 22.64 -17.56
N SER A 437 24.14 23.22 -16.36
CA SER A 437 25.09 24.28 -15.96
C SER A 437 25.63 24.23 -14.53
N SER A 438 25.97 23.05 -14.02
CA SER A 438 26.77 22.96 -12.79
C SER A 438 27.55 21.66 -12.73
N ASP A 439 28.69 21.62 -13.44
CA ASP A 439 29.89 20.93 -12.96
C ASP A 439 31.10 21.26 -13.86
N SER A 440 31.93 22.21 -13.41
CA SER A 440 33.40 22.10 -13.44
C SER A 440 34.10 23.35 -12.89
N HIS A 441 34.86 23.10 -11.82
CA HIS A 441 36.11 23.74 -11.39
C HIS A 441 36.22 25.27 -11.16
N SER A 442 36.50 25.57 -9.89
CA SER A 442 37.34 26.64 -9.36
C SER A 442 38.32 27.31 -10.34
N THR A 443 38.15 28.61 -10.57
CA THR A 443 39.27 29.58 -10.55
C THR A 443 38.72 31.00 -10.41
N GLN A 444 39.31 31.74 -9.47
CA GLN A 444 39.06 33.17 -9.28
C GLN A 444 39.42 33.93 -10.56
N SER A 445 38.48 34.69 -11.12
CA SER A 445 38.83 35.92 -11.82
C SER A 445 37.65 36.89 -11.88
N THR A 446 37.91 38.07 -11.37
CA THR A 446 37.10 39.29 -11.42
C THR A 446 36.83 39.70 -12.87
N ALA A 447 35.56 39.83 -13.26
CA ALA A 447 35.14 40.67 -14.38
C ALA A 447 33.66 41.06 -14.23
N GLN A 448 33.44 42.37 -14.08
CA GLN A 448 32.15 43.02 -14.28
C GLN A 448 31.66 42.75 -15.70
N LEU A 449 30.36 42.46 -15.89
CA LEU A 449 29.61 42.80 -17.10
C LEU A 449 28.10 42.80 -16.77
N THR A 450 27.41 43.78 -17.36
CA THR A 450 26.05 44.30 -17.15
C THR A 450 24.91 43.33 -17.49
N PRO A 451 23.71 43.44 -16.88
CA PRO A 451 22.54 42.67 -17.31
C PRO A 451 21.81 43.37 -18.46
N SER A 452 21.57 42.65 -19.55
CA SER A 452 20.56 43.00 -20.56
C SER A 452 19.26 42.21 -20.26
N PRO A 453 18.07 42.83 -20.33
CA PRO A 453 16.82 42.21 -19.93
C PRO A 453 16.06 41.66 -21.14
N SER A 454 15.88 40.34 -21.22
CA SER A 454 14.83 39.77 -22.08
C SER A 454 14.65 38.27 -21.84
N LEU A 455 13.38 37.87 -21.69
CA LEU A 455 12.83 36.52 -21.43
C LEU A 455 12.67 36.15 -19.94
N MET A 456 11.88 36.97 -19.25
CA MET A 456 11.29 36.66 -17.95
C MET A 456 10.09 35.72 -18.18
N ASN A 457 10.33 34.41 -18.17
CA ASN A 457 9.27 33.43 -17.91
C ASN A 457 9.04 33.37 -16.40
N LYS A 458 7.76 33.32 -16.01
CA LYS A 458 7.24 33.36 -14.64
C LYS A 458 7.81 32.23 -13.75
N SER A 459 8.99 32.40 -13.17
CA SER A 459 9.38 31.69 -11.94
C SER A 459 8.71 32.42 -10.78
N THR A 460 7.79 31.78 -10.07
CA THR A 460 7.15 32.40 -8.91
C THR A 460 8.20 32.55 -7.79
N GLU A 461 8.12 33.59 -6.93
CA GLU A 461 9.04 33.76 -5.78
C GLU A 461 9.13 32.49 -4.91
N ASN A 462 8.04 31.72 -4.87
CA ASN A 462 7.92 30.46 -4.14
C ASN A 462 8.80 29.34 -4.73
N ASP A 463 9.06 29.32 -6.03
CA ASP A 463 9.88 28.29 -6.70
C ASP A 463 11.36 28.37 -6.28
N PHE A 464 11.87 29.60 -6.14
CA PHE A 464 13.19 29.85 -5.59
C PHE A 464 13.27 29.52 -4.09
N GLU A 465 12.19 29.73 -3.34
CA GLU A 465 12.13 29.46 -1.89
C GLU A 465 12.31 27.97 -1.56
N PHE A 466 11.70 27.07 -2.34
CA PHE A 466 11.83 25.62 -2.11
C PHE A 466 13.20 25.05 -2.51
N ILE A 467 13.78 25.48 -3.64
CA ILE A 467 15.15 25.07 -4.02
C ILE A 467 16.14 25.50 -2.93
N LEU A 468 16.06 26.77 -2.49
CA LEU A 468 16.92 27.28 -1.42
C LEU A 468 16.77 26.48 -0.12
N PHE A 469 15.54 26.10 0.23
CA PHE A 469 15.27 25.23 1.37
C PHE A 469 15.99 23.87 1.24
N VAL A 470 15.87 23.19 0.09
CA VAL A 470 16.49 21.87 -0.14
C VAL A 470 18.02 21.96 -0.16
N ASP A 471 18.59 22.99 -0.80
CA ASP A 471 20.05 23.17 -0.85
C ASP A 471 20.62 23.46 0.55
N GLN A 472 19.96 24.30 1.36
CA GLN A 472 20.33 24.53 2.75
C GLN A 472 20.20 23.27 3.61
N LEU A 473 19.16 22.46 3.37
CA LEU A 473 18.95 21.18 4.05
C LEU A 473 20.12 20.21 3.77
N ILE A 474 20.49 20.05 2.50
CA ILE A 474 21.61 19.17 2.10
C ILE A 474 22.92 19.68 2.70
N GLN A 475 23.18 20.99 2.67
CA GLN A 475 24.40 21.58 3.24
C GLN A 475 24.51 21.33 4.75
N LEU A 476 23.40 21.48 5.49
CA LEU A 476 23.38 21.24 6.93
C LEU A 476 23.61 19.77 7.28
N LEU A 477 23.10 18.84 6.45
CA LEU A 477 23.35 17.41 6.59
C LEU A 477 24.82 17.05 6.33
N GLU A 478 25.47 17.70 5.36
CA GLU A 478 26.90 17.53 5.13
C GLU A 478 27.75 18.04 6.29
N ASP A 479 27.35 19.15 6.91
CA ASP A 479 28.02 19.64 8.11
C ASP A 479 27.91 18.65 9.28
N CYS A 480 26.72 18.06 9.49
CA CYS A 480 26.53 16.97 10.47
C CYS A 480 27.41 15.75 10.15
N ASP A 481 27.54 15.36 8.88
CA ASP A 481 28.40 14.23 8.47
C ASP A 481 29.89 14.54 8.71
N LYS A 482 30.34 15.77 8.40
CA LYS A 482 31.69 16.24 8.72
C LYS A 482 31.97 16.18 10.22
N MET A 483 31.04 16.63 11.07
CA MET A 483 31.19 16.55 12.54
C MET A 483 31.21 15.10 13.03
N THR A 484 30.35 14.25 12.48
CA THR A 484 30.30 12.80 12.80
C THR A 484 31.61 12.12 12.43
N MET A 485 32.16 12.40 11.25
CA MET A 485 33.44 11.87 10.79
C MET A 485 34.61 12.39 11.61
N ARG A 486 34.56 13.68 12.01
CA ARG A 486 35.56 14.26 12.90
C ARG A 486 35.55 13.55 14.25
N ALA A 487 34.39 13.33 14.85
CA ALA A 487 34.24 12.57 16.09
C ALA A 487 34.77 11.13 15.94
N LEU A 488 34.36 10.39 14.88
CA LEU A 488 34.82 9.02 14.61
C LEU A 488 36.35 8.91 14.50
N ASN A 489 36.98 9.83 13.78
CA ASN A 489 38.43 9.83 13.57
C ASN A 489 39.23 10.19 14.82
N ARG A 490 38.59 10.83 15.81
CA ARG A 490 39.19 11.26 17.08
C ARG A 490 38.99 10.25 18.21
N ILE A 491 38.29 9.13 17.99
CA ILE A 491 38.17 8.09 19.00
C ILE A 491 39.57 7.45 19.22
N PRO A 492 40.05 7.39 20.48
CA PRO A 492 41.40 6.89 20.77
C PRO A 492 41.58 5.45 20.31
N LYS A 493 42.72 5.13 19.68
CA LYS A 493 42.98 3.76 19.21
C LYS A 493 43.40 2.82 20.34
N GLU A 494 44.24 3.29 21.26
CA GLU A 494 44.81 2.47 22.35
C GLU A 494 44.17 2.75 23.70
N ASN A 495 43.83 4.02 24.01
CA ASN A 495 43.25 4.39 25.30
C ASN A 495 41.76 4.00 25.43
N GLU A 496 41.32 3.74 26.67
CA GLU A 496 39.90 3.61 27.00
C GLU A 496 39.26 4.99 27.13
N LEU A 497 37.94 5.05 26.91
CA LEU A 497 37.19 6.28 26.91
C LEU A 497 36.12 6.24 28.00
N LEU A 498 35.99 7.31 28.78
CA LEU A 498 34.91 7.48 29.75
C LEU A 498 33.93 8.54 29.22
N LEU A 499 32.72 8.11 28.88
CA LEU A 499 31.64 9.04 28.55
C LEU A 499 30.99 9.54 29.84
N THR A 500 30.88 10.86 29.99
CA THR A 500 30.06 11.45 31.05
C THR A 500 28.58 11.15 30.80
N ASN A 501 27.77 11.09 31.86
CA ASN A 501 26.33 10.85 31.72
C ASN A 501 25.65 11.92 30.84
N GLU A 502 26.09 13.18 30.95
CA GLU A 502 25.60 14.30 30.13
C GLU A 502 25.89 14.11 28.63
N LEU A 503 27.08 13.61 28.27
CA LEU A 503 27.40 13.29 26.88
C LEU A 503 26.61 12.08 26.37
N ASN A 504 26.41 11.06 27.20
CA ASN A 504 25.55 9.91 26.86
C ASN A 504 24.10 10.34 26.58
N GLU A 505 23.53 11.20 27.44
CA GLU A 505 22.20 11.79 27.21
C GLU A 505 22.16 12.62 25.93
N SER A 506 23.19 13.44 25.68
CA SER A 506 23.31 14.23 24.46
C SER A 506 23.35 13.35 23.21
N ILE A 507 24.11 12.24 23.23
CA ILE A 507 24.16 11.28 22.12
C ILE A 507 22.80 10.64 21.88
N CYS A 508 22.08 10.23 22.94
CA CYS A 508 20.73 9.71 22.82
C CYS A 508 19.76 10.74 22.20
N ILE A 509 19.89 12.02 22.58
CA ILE A 509 19.14 13.12 21.97
C ILE A 509 19.48 13.24 20.49
N ALA A 510 20.76 13.19 20.11
CA ALA A 510 21.18 13.24 18.71
C ALA A 510 20.56 12.11 17.86
N ILE A 511 20.53 10.87 18.36
CA ILE A 511 19.89 9.74 17.68
C ILE A 511 18.39 10.01 17.49
N SER A 512 17.71 10.47 18.54
CA SER A 512 16.27 10.79 18.50
C SER A 512 15.94 11.91 17.50
N LEU A 513 16.75 12.98 17.49
CA LEU A 513 16.63 14.07 16.53
C LEU A 513 16.84 13.59 15.09
N LEU A 514 17.86 12.76 14.86
CA LEU A 514 18.15 12.17 13.56
C LEU A 514 17.00 11.29 13.05
N GLU A 515 16.47 10.40 13.90
CA GLU A 515 15.32 9.54 13.55
C GLU A 515 14.09 10.38 13.21
N LYS A 516 13.82 11.42 14.02
CA LYS A 516 12.70 12.32 13.79
C LYS A 516 12.84 13.06 12.46
N CYS A 517 14.01 13.66 12.18
CA CYS A 517 14.30 14.31 10.90
C CYS A 517 14.18 13.35 9.72
N GLY A 518 14.73 12.14 9.84
CA GLY A 518 14.69 11.16 8.76
C GLY A 518 13.29 10.68 8.45
N ASN A 519 12.48 10.45 9.47
CA ASN A 519 11.06 10.11 9.30
C ASN A 519 10.27 11.23 8.62
N ILE A 520 10.49 12.49 9.01
CA ILE A 520 9.88 13.65 8.34
C ILE A 520 10.26 13.66 6.85
N ILE A 521 11.54 13.69 6.54
CA ILE A 521 12.03 13.82 5.16
C ILE A 521 11.61 12.62 4.29
N ASN A 522 11.58 11.42 4.88
CA ASN A 522 11.09 10.23 4.19
C ASN A 522 9.58 10.29 3.90
N GLN A 523 8.76 10.77 4.84
CA GLN A 523 7.33 10.95 4.58
C GLN A 523 7.06 12.00 3.50
N ILE A 524 7.82 13.11 3.47
CA ILE A 524 7.70 14.10 2.38
C ILE A 524 7.97 13.44 1.03
N CYS A 525 9.01 12.61 0.91
CA CYS A 525 9.30 11.89 -0.34
C CYS A 525 8.21 10.88 -0.72
N LEU A 526 7.59 10.20 0.25
CA LEU A 526 6.48 9.27 0.01
C LEU A 526 5.23 10.00 -0.48
N MET A 527 4.91 11.16 0.11
CA MET A 527 3.81 12.01 -0.35
C MET A 527 4.06 12.53 -1.77
N ALA A 528 5.25 13.06 -2.03
CA ALA A 528 5.64 13.52 -3.37
C ALA A 528 5.56 12.39 -4.41
N LYS A 529 6.00 11.18 -4.06
CA LYS A 529 5.88 10.02 -4.94
C LYS A 529 4.42 9.65 -5.21
N SER A 530 3.58 9.61 -4.19
CA SER A 530 2.15 9.27 -4.33
C SER A 530 1.42 10.24 -5.24
N GLU A 531 1.76 11.53 -5.19
CA GLU A 531 1.16 12.56 -6.06
C GLU A 531 1.72 12.50 -7.48
N LEU A 532 2.98 12.06 -7.65
CA LEU A 532 3.53 11.83 -8.97
C LEU A 532 2.88 10.64 -9.69
N GLU A 533 2.41 9.63 -8.95
CA GLU A 533 1.70 8.47 -9.50
C GLU A 533 0.25 8.81 -9.93
N THR A 534 -0.31 9.94 -9.49
CA THR A 534 -1.69 10.36 -9.83
C THR A 534 -1.77 11.37 -10.98
N VAL A 535 -0.65 12.02 -11.34
CA VAL A 535 -0.56 13.00 -12.44
C VAL A 535 -0.22 12.27 -13.76
N ASP A 536 -0.96 12.57 -14.84
CA ASP A 536 -0.76 11.91 -16.15
C ASP A 536 0.69 12.06 -16.66
N ILE A 537 1.28 10.91 -17.02
CA ILE A 537 2.69 10.70 -17.36
C ILE A 537 3.15 11.51 -18.60
N GLU A 538 2.23 12.04 -19.39
CA GLU A 538 2.52 12.61 -20.72
C GLU A 538 3.22 13.98 -20.71
N LEU A 539 3.26 14.71 -19.58
CA LEU A 539 3.72 16.10 -19.56
C LEU A 539 5.08 16.36 -18.87
N ASN A 540 5.76 15.36 -18.31
CA ASN A 540 7.03 15.57 -17.59
C ASN A 540 6.93 16.67 -16.49
N GLU A 541 5.73 16.89 -15.95
CA GLU A 541 5.43 18.00 -15.05
C GLU A 541 6.13 17.83 -13.70
N THR A 542 6.82 18.88 -13.27
CA THR A 542 7.40 19.01 -11.93
C THR A 542 6.31 19.27 -10.90
N LEU A 543 6.48 18.77 -9.68
CA LEU A 543 5.57 19.12 -8.59
C LEU A 543 5.72 20.63 -8.25
N PRO A 544 4.63 21.42 -8.25
CA PRO A 544 4.67 22.83 -7.87
C PRO A 544 5.27 23.06 -6.48
N SER A 545 6.01 24.15 -6.31
CA SER A 545 6.69 24.49 -5.04
C SER A 545 5.71 24.56 -3.86
N GLN A 546 4.52 25.15 -4.07
CA GLN A 546 3.47 25.23 -3.06
C GLN A 546 3.02 23.85 -2.55
N GLN A 547 2.85 22.88 -3.46
CA GLN A 547 2.47 21.51 -3.06
C GLN A 547 3.59 20.81 -2.29
N MET A 548 4.85 21.00 -2.70
CA MET A 548 5.99 20.47 -1.96
C MET A 548 6.10 21.07 -0.55
N LEU A 549 5.83 22.37 -0.39
CA LEU A 549 5.77 23.04 0.91
C LEU A 549 4.58 22.56 1.76
N ASP A 550 3.44 22.21 1.15
CA ASP A 550 2.32 21.56 1.84
C ASP A 550 2.68 20.16 2.35
N PHE A 551 3.43 19.37 1.59
CA PHE A 551 3.94 18.07 2.07
C PHE A 551 4.92 18.25 3.23
N VAL A 552 5.79 19.26 3.17
CA VAL A 552 6.66 19.64 4.29
C VAL A 552 5.81 19.98 5.52
N PHE A 553 4.81 20.83 5.38
CA PHE A 553 3.91 21.22 6.47
C PHE A 553 3.20 20.00 7.09
N SER A 554 2.53 19.19 6.28
CA SER A 554 1.78 18.01 6.73
C SER A 554 2.69 16.99 7.42
N SER A 555 3.87 16.73 6.86
CA SER A 555 4.82 15.80 7.46
C SER A 555 5.37 16.32 8.78
N VAL A 556 5.69 17.61 8.88
CA VAL A 556 6.19 18.18 10.14
C VAL A 556 5.07 18.19 11.19
N GLU A 557 3.83 18.52 10.81
CA GLU A 557 2.68 18.48 11.72
C GLU A 557 2.49 17.08 12.32
N LYS A 558 2.62 16.03 11.48
CA LYS A 558 2.52 14.63 11.91
C LYS A 558 3.55 14.22 12.98
N PHE A 559 4.79 14.72 12.92
CA PHE A 559 5.86 14.30 13.84
C PHE A 559 6.21 15.33 14.93
N CYS A 560 5.94 16.61 14.71
CA CYS A 560 6.23 17.71 15.63
C CYS A 560 4.99 18.30 16.30
N GLY A 561 3.78 18.02 15.82
CA GLY A 561 2.54 18.63 16.29
C GLY A 561 2.22 19.95 15.58
N GLN A 562 1.20 20.67 16.07
CA GLN A 562 0.72 21.90 15.44
C GLN A 562 1.78 23.01 15.40
N ILE A 563 1.88 23.68 14.25
CA ILE A 563 2.83 24.78 14.00
C ILE A 563 2.07 26.07 13.70
N MET A 564 2.45 27.17 14.35
CA MET A 564 1.76 28.46 14.22
C MET A 564 2.04 29.20 12.91
N ASP A 565 3.24 29.05 12.35
CA ASP A 565 3.75 29.82 11.19
C ASP A 565 3.49 29.13 9.82
N GLY A 566 2.57 28.17 9.75
CA GLY A 566 2.25 27.43 8.51
C GLY A 566 3.47 26.76 7.87
N GLN A 567 3.55 26.78 6.53
CA GLN A 567 4.63 26.16 5.73
C GLN A 567 6.05 26.69 6.10
N LYS A 568 6.19 28.00 6.38
CA LYS A 568 7.48 28.60 6.75
C LYS A 568 7.94 28.15 8.14
N GLY A 569 6.99 28.00 9.07
CA GLY A 569 7.25 27.41 10.38
C GLY A 569 7.73 25.96 10.28
N ALA A 570 7.12 25.16 9.40
CA ALA A 570 7.51 23.77 9.18
C ALA A 570 8.95 23.64 8.64
N CYS A 571 9.34 24.48 7.66
CA CYS A 571 10.71 24.51 7.15
C CYS A 571 11.73 24.88 8.24
N LYS A 572 11.43 25.93 9.04
CA LYS A 572 12.27 26.33 10.18
C LYS A 572 12.40 25.20 11.21
N GLN A 573 11.32 24.48 11.49
CA GLN A 573 11.34 23.39 12.45
C GLN A 573 12.30 22.26 12.05
N ILE A 574 12.38 21.92 10.76
CA ILE A 574 13.36 20.94 10.25
C ILE A 574 14.79 21.45 10.47
N PHE A 575 15.05 22.72 10.18
CA PHE A 575 16.37 23.31 10.43
C PHE A 575 16.72 23.39 11.91
N GLU A 576 15.77 23.67 12.81
CA GLU A 576 16.01 23.66 14.26
C GLU A 576 16.42 22.27 14.75
N LEU A 577 15.74 21.21 14.30
CA LEU A 577 16.09 19.83 14.65
C LEU A 577 17.49 19.47 14.16
N LEU A 578 17.83 19.83 12.92
CA LEU A 578 19.15 19.55 12.35
C LEU A 578 20.26 20.41 12.95
N ASN A 579 19.99 21.67 13.28
CA ASN A 579 20.96 22.52 13.99
C ASN A 579 21.19 22.01 15.41
N SER A 580 20.15 21.55 16.10
CA SER A 580 20.30 20.89 17.40
C SER A 580 21.16 19.64 17.29
N LEU A 581 20.92 18.80 16.28
CA LEU A 581 21.77 17.63 15.98
C LEU A 581 23.23 18.05 15.71
N LYS A 582 23.44 19.05 14.87
CA LYS A 582 24.78 19.59 14.55
C LYS A 582 25.51 20.07 15.80
N ASN A 583 24.83 20.83 16.66
CA ASN A 583 25.41 21.36 17.90
C ASN A 583 25.82 20.25 18.86
N VAL A 584 25.00 19.20 19.00
CA VAL A 584 25.36 18.03 19.82
C VAL A 584 26.57 17.30 19.25
N LEU A 585 26.60 17.05 17.94
CA LEU A 585 27.74 16.39 17.28
C LEU A 585 29.03 17.22 17.35
N GLN A 586 28.90 18.55 17.25
CA GLN A 586 30.02 19.47 17.42
C GLN A 586 30.55 19.43 18.86
N GLY A 587 29.67 19.54 19.87
CA GLY A 587 30.08 19.46 21.28
C GLY A 587 30.72 18.11 21.62
N LEU A 588 30.24 17.00 21.05
CA LEU A 588 30.86 15.69 21.18
C LEU A 588 32.26 15.65 20.53
N SER A 589 32.39 16.18 19.31
CA SER A 589 33.67 16.23 18.60
C SER A 589 34.70 17.09 19.33
N GLU A 590 34.31 18.24 19.87
CA GLU A 590 35.18 19.12 20.66
C GLU A 590 35.59 18.45 21.98
N SER A 591 34.66 17.77 22.64
CA SER A 591 34.95 17.01 23.86
C SER A 591 35.99 15.92 23.61
N LEU A 592 35.89 15.20 22.48
CA LEU A 592 36.87 14.18 22.07
C LEU A 592 38.24 14.78 21.73
N GLU A 593 38.30 15.99 21.17
CA GLU A 593 39.56 16.65 20.82
C GLU A 593 40.35 17.11 22.05
N ASN A 594 39.66 17.51 23.11
CA ASN A 594 40.29 17.99 24.34
C ASN A 594 40.97 16.88 25.18
N SER A 595 40.88 15.60 24.75
CA SER A 595 41.48 14.42 25.42
C SER A 595 41.10 14.26 26.90
N SER A 596 40.11 15.00 27.40
CA SER A 596 39.66 14.99 28.80
C SER A 596 38.91 13.71 29.19
N MET A 597 38.57 12.89 28.19
CA MET A 597 37.80 11.65 28.34
C MET A 597 38.66 10.39 28.19
N GLU A 598 39.97 10.54 27.93
CA GLU A 598 40.89 9.41 27.78
C GLU A 598 41.38 8.92 29.14
N ILE A 599 41.27 7.61 29.38
CA ILE A 599 41.88 6.95 30.53
C ILE A 599 43.16 6.27 30.04
N CYS A 600 44.29 6.59 30.68
CA CYS A 600 45.55 5.89 30.42
C CYS A 600 45.40 4.39 30.73
N PRO A 601 45.86 3.49 29.85
CA PRO A 601 45.69 2.06 30.04
C PRO A 601 46.36 1.60 31.34
N ASN A 602 45.58 1.04 32.27
CA ASN A 602 46.14 0.28 33.38
C ASN A 602 46.72 -1.04 32.84
N GLU A 603 47.97 -1.36 33.20
CA GLU A 603 48.72 -2.54 32.75
C GLU A 603 47.99 -3.89 32.98
N SER A 604 46.95 -3.92 33.83
CA SER A 604 46.11 -5.08 34.14
C SER A 604 44.95 -5.34 33.17
N ILE A 605 44.58 -4.38 32.30
CA ILE A 605 43.42 -4.50 31.37
C ILE A 605 43.84 -5.10 30.01
N ASN A 606 45.09 -4.88 29.60
CA ASN A 606 45.62 -5.26 28.29
C ASN A 606 45.73 -6.78 28.04
N GLN A 607 45.53 -7.63 29.06
CA GLN A 607 45.57 -9.09 28.90
C GLN A 607 44.27 -9.67 28.32
N PHE A 608 43.17 -8.91 28.25
CA PHE A 608 41.86 -9.39 27.77
C PHE A 608 41.50 -8.96 26.34
N LEU A 609 42.29 -8.11 25.69
CA LEU A 609 41.90 -7.43 24.45
C LEU A 609 42.06 -8.24 23.15
N ASN A 610 42.50 -9.50 23.22
CA ASN A 610 42.87 -10.26 22.02
C ASN A 610 42.14 -11.58 21.79
N ASN A 611 40.97 -11.83 22.40
CA ASN A 611 40.29 -13.11 22.21
C ASN A 611 38.77 -12.95 22.01
N ASP A 612 38.21 -13.68 21.03
CA ASP A 612 36.77 -13.97 20.84
C ASP A 612 36.17 -14.81 21.98
N VAL A 613 36.71 -14.64 23.17
CA VAL A 613 36.50 -15.50 24.32
C VAL A 613 35.67 -14.71 25.32
N PHE A 614 34.47 -15.22 25.60
CA PHE A 614 33.60 -14.68 26.64
C PHE A 614 34.11 -15.16 28.02
N PRO A 615 34.72 -14.29 28.85
CA PRO A 615 35.29 -14.70 30.12
C PRO A 615 34.28 -15.41 31.06
N PRO A 616 33.01 -14.97 31.16
CA PRO A 616 31.99 -15.71 31.91
C PRO A 616 31.81 -17.16 31.45
N LEU A 617 31.88 -17.42 30.14
CA LEU A 617 31.74 -18.77 29.58
C LEU A 617 32.95 -19.65 29.91
N VAL A 618 34.16 -19.11 29.79
CA VAL A 618 35.40 -19.85 30.12
C VAL A 618 35.47 -20.17 31.60
N ASN A 619 35.15 -19.22 32.46
CA ASN A 619 35.16 -19.41 33.91
C ASN A 619 34.15 -20.49 34.33
N ARG A 620 32.96 -20.53 33.72
CA ARG A 620 32.00 -21.63 33.92
C ARG A 620 32.55 -22.98 33.48
N ALA A 621 33.20 -23.05 32.33
CA ALA A 621 33.82 -24.29 31.86
C ALA A 621 34.91 -24.78 32.81
N GLN A 622 35.71 -23.87 33.38
CA GLN A 622 36.71 -24.20 34.41
C GLN A 622 36.06 -24.69 35.70
N LEU A 623 34.98 -24.04 36.17
CA LEU A 623 34.24 -24.47 37.35
C LEU A 623 33.66 -25.87 37.16
N ARG A 624 33.08 -26.19 35.99
CA ARG A 624 32.60 -27.54 35.68
C ARG A 624 33.71 -28.59 35.72
N LYS A 625 34.90 -28.27 35.22
CA LYS A 625 36.06 -29.17 35.33
C LYS A 625 36.45 -29.40 36.79
N LYS A 626 36.42 -28.36 37.62
CA LYS A 626 36.69 -28.46 39.06
C LYS A 626 35.64 -29.32 39.77
N ASP A 627 34.36 -29.11 39.49
CA ASP A 627 33.24 -29.89 40.05
C ASP A 627 33.37 -31.39 39.72
N ILE A 628 33.79 -31.73 38.51
CA ILE A 628 34.01 -33.13 38.09
C ILE A 628 35.12 -33.77 38.91
N VAL A 629 36.26 -33.08 39.07
CA VAL A 629 37.39 -33.57 39.87
C VAL A 629 37.00 -33.75 41.34
N GLU A 630 36.23 -32.82 41.90
CA GLU A 630 35.73 -32.91 43.27
C GLU A 630 34.75 -34.08 43.42
N ALA A 631 33.85 -34.28 42.47
CA ALA A 631 32.92 -35.42 42.45
C ALA A 631 33.66 -36.76 42.39
N ASP A 632 34.73 -36.87 41.61
CA ASP A 632 35.55 -38.08 41.53
C ASP A 632 36.32 -38.34 42.83
N SER A 633 36.84 -37.30 43.47
CA SER A 633 37.45 -37.38 44.81
C SER A 633 36.44 -37.90 45.84
N LEU A 634 35.21 -37.36 45.84
CA LEU A 634 34.14 -37.82 46.73
C LEU A 634 33.74 -39.27 46.43
N ARG A 635 33.64 -39.67 45.16
CA ARG A 635 33.36 -41.06 44.76
C ARG A 635 34.43 -42.02 45.29
N TRP A 636 35.71 -41.64 45.19
CA TRP A 636 36.80 -42.45 45.72
C TRP A 636 36.73 -42.57 47.26
N GLN A 637 36.44 -41.48 47.96
CA GLN A 637 36.25 -41.51 49.41
C GLN A 637 35.08 -42.40 49.82
N LEU A 638 33.97 -42.36 49.07
CA LEU A 638 32.79 -43.19 49.29
C LEU A 638 33.13 -44.67 49.09
N SER A 639 33.83 -45.03 48.00
CA SER A 639 34.31 -46.39 47.77
C SER A 639 35.23 -46.90 48.90
N LYS A 640 36.11 -46.05 49.42
CA LYS A 640 36.96 -46.41 50.57
C LYS A 640 36.12 -46.70 51.82
N LYS A 641 35.06 -45.90 52.05
CA LYS A 641 34.14 -46.12 53.16
C LYS A 641 33.33 -47.41 52.98
N ASP A 642 32.92 -47.74 51.76
CA ASP A 642 32.25 -49.01 51.45
C ASP A 642 33.17 -50.21 51.72
N ASP A 643 34.45 -50.13 51.35
CA ASP A 643 35.44 -51.18 51.67
C ASP A 643 35.67 -51.33 53.18
N GLU A 644 35.72 -50.21 53.92
CA GLU A 644 35.78 -50.21 55.39
C GLU A 644 34.54 -50.89 55.98
N ILE A 645 33.34 -50.57 55.47
CA ILE A 645 32.08 -51.19 55.89
C ILE A 645 32.09 -52.70 55.61
N LEU A 646 32.53 -53.14 54.42
CA LEU A 646 32.61 -54.56 54.07
C LEU A 646 33.56 -55.33 55.00
N LYS A 647 34.72 -54.75 55.33
CA LYS A 647 35.67 -55.35 56.29
C LYS A 647 35.09 -55.44 57.69
N LEU A 648 34.40 -54.39 58.15
CA LEU A 648 33.73 -54.39 59.45
C LEU A 648 32.60 -55.43 59.49
N GLN A 649 31.81 -55.57 58.43
CA GLN A 649 30.78 -56.60 58.31
C GLN A 649 31.37 -58.02 58.34
N SER A 650 32.47 -58.27 57.63
CA SER A 650 33.17 -59.57 57.67
C SER A 650 33.71 -59.88 59.06
N THR A 651 34.31 -58.90 59.73
CA THR A 651 34.83 -59.03 61.10
C THR A 651 33.71 -59.30 62.09
N LEU A 652 32.58 -58.58 61.96
CA LEU A 652 31.38 -58.79 62.77
C LEU A 652 30.87 -60.22 62.63
N LYS A 653 30.74 -60.72 61.40
CA LYS A 653 30.29 -62.09 61.12
C LYS A 653 31.22 -63.16 61.75
N SER A 654 32.53 -63.00 61.63
CA SER A 654 33.50 -63.92 62.27
C SER A 654 33.41 -63.89 63.80
N ARG A 655 33.14 -62.71 64.39
CA ARG A 655 32.89 -62.57 65.83
C ARG A 655 31.57 -63.20 66.25
N GLU A 656 30.50 -63.06 65.47
CA GLU A 656 29.22 -63.74 65.69
C GLU A 656 29.40 -65.27 65.69
N GLU A 657 30.14 -65.82 64.71
CA GLU A 657 30.49 -67.25 64.66
C GLU A 657 31.29 -67.68 65.90
N SER A 658 32.29 -66.89 66.31
CA SER A 658 33.10 -67.17 67.51
C SER A 658 32.28 -67.16 68.80
N VAL A 659 31.37 -66.19 68.94
CA VAL A 659 30.45 -66.09 70.08
C VAL A 659 29.49 -67.28 70.09
N SER A 660 28.98 -67.68 68.93
CA SER A 660 28.14 -68.89 68.81
C SER A 660 28.89 -70.15 69.28
N ILE A 661 30.15 -70.33 68.88
CA ILE A 661 30.99 -71.45 69.35
C ILE A 661 31.23 -71.38 70.86
N MET A 662 31.53 -70.21 71.41
CA MET A 662 31.71 -70.04 72.86
C MET A 662 30.44 -70.34 73.63
N LYS A 663 29.27 -69.94 73.11
CA LYS A 663 27.97 -70.23 73.71
C LYS A 663 27.71 -71.74 73.78
N ILE A 664 27.97 -72.47 72.70
CA ILE A 664 27.86 -73.95 72.69
C ILE A 664 28.82 -74.57 73.73
N ARG A 665 30.05 -74.07 73.84
CA ARG A 665 31.01 -74.55 74.85
C ARG A 665 30.54 -74.29 76.27
N LEU A 666 29.99 -73.10 76.53
CA LEU A 666 29.43 -72.71 77.81
C LEU A 666 28.31 -73.68 78.20
N ASP A 667 27.32 -73.88 77.32
CA ASP A 667 26.20 -74.80 77.55
C ASP A 667 26.69 -76.23 77.87
N MET A 668 27.74 -76.70 77.17
CA MET A 668 28.35 -78.02 77.44
C MET A 668 29.06 -78.09 78.80
N THR A 669 29.75 -77.03 79.21
CA THR A 669 30.41 -76.97 80.53
C THR A 669 29.42 -76.84 81.67
N GLU A 670 28.35 -76.07 81.50
CA GLU A 670 27.25 -75.97 82.47
C GLU A 670 26.58 -77.32 82.66
N LYS A 671 26.34 -78.06 81.56
CA LYS A 671 25.80 -79.42 81.62
C LYS A 671 26.74 -80.38 82.37
N LYS A 672 28.05 -80.34 82.11
CA LYS A 672 29.04 -81.16 82.84
C LYS A 672 29.15 -80.81 84.32
N LEU A 673 29.03 -79.53 84.68
CA LEU A 673 29.01 -79.09 86.08
C LEU A 673 27.75 -79.59 86.81
N ALA A 674 26.60 -79.61 86.13
CA ALA A 674 25.37 -80.19 86.68
C ALA A 674 25.48 -81.72 86.90
N GLU A 675 26.30 -82.42 86.13
CA GLU A 675 26.48 -83.88 86.18
C GLU A 675 27.63 -84.35 87.11
N ASN A 676 28.31 -83.46 87.84
CA ASN A 676 29.48 -83.83 88.66
C ASN A 676 29.10 -84.53 89.99
N GLU A 677 29.19 -85.86 90.03
CA GLU A 677 28.86 -86.76 91.16
C GLU A 677 29.56 -86.41 92.48
N ALA A 678 30.77 -85.82 92.44
CA ALA A 678 31.51 -85.43 93.64
C ALA A 678 30.83 -84.30 94.44
N GLY A 679 30.10 -83.42 93.75
CA GLY A 679 29.35 -82.32 94.38
C GLY A 679 28.11 -82.80 95.13
N ILE A 680 27.51 -83.91 94.69
CA ILE A 680 26.33 -84.52 95.33
C ILE A 680 26.74 -85.17 96.66
N ILE A 681 27.85 -85.92 96.66
CA ILE A 681 28.38 -86.61 97.85
C ILE A 681 28.76 -85.60 98.95
N LEU A 682 29.45 -84.52 98.60
CA LEU A 682 29.83 -83.47 99.55
C LEU A 682 28.61 -82.75 100.16
N LYS A 683 27.53 -82.61 99.40
CA LYS A 683 26.28 -82.00 99.89
C LYS A 683 25.62 -82.86 100.97
N ASP A 684 25.60 -84.17 100.78
CA ASP A 684 25.07 -85.12 101.76
C ASP A 684 25.90 -85.15 103.05
N GLU A 685 27.22 -85.02 102.94
CA GLU A 685 28.13 -84.98 104.09
C GLU A 685 28.01 -83.68 104.90
N ILE A 686 27.85 -82.53 104.22
CA ILE A 686 27.56 -81.25 104.87
C ILE A 686 26.23 -81.29 105.63
N ASN A 687 25.20 -81.93 105.07
CA ASN A 687 23.91 -82.06 105.75
C ASN A 687 24.00 -82.95 107.00
N LYS A 688 24.79 -84.04 106.96
CA LYS A 688 25.07 -84.86 108.16
C LYS A 688 25.78 -84.07 109.25
N LEU A 689 26.78 -83.27 108.89
CA LEU A 689 27.51 -82.44 109.85
C LEU A 689 26.63 -81.33 110.45
N LYS A 690 25.76 -80.70 109.65
CA LYS A 690 24.80 -79.70 110.15
C LYS A 690 23.85 -80.28 111.21
N ASN A 691 23.24 -81.43 110.93
CA ASN A 691 22.34 -82.08 111.89
C ASN A 691 23.05 -82.40 113.22
N LYS A 692 24.33 -82.77 113.16
CA LYS A 692 25.12 -83.08 114.36
C LYS A 692 25.48 -81.82 115.16
N CYS A 693 25.77 -80.71 114.50
CA CYS A 693 25.98 -79.42 115.16
C CYS A 693 24.72 -78.93 115.86
N GLU A 694 23.55 -79.08 115.23
CA GLU A 694 22.26 -78.67 115.80
C GLU A 694 21.93 -79.49 117.06
N GLN A 695 22.19 -80.81 117.02
CA GLN A 695 22.02 -81.69 118.17
C GLN A 695 22.92 -81.32 119.36
N LEU A 696 24.21 -81.03 119.11
CA LEU A 696 25.13 -80.58 120.15
C LEU A 696 24.77 -79.21 120.73
N THR A 697 24.18 -78.32 119.92
CA THR A 697 23.75 -77.00 120.37
C THR A 697 22.57 -77.12 121.34
N ASN A 698 21.59 -77.96 121.02
CA ASN A 698 20.44 -78.23 121.90
C ASN A 698 20.87 -78.86 123.25
N ASP A 699 21.83 -79.80 123.22
CA ASP A 699 22.38 -80.40 124.45
C ASP A 699 23.08 -79.35 125.33
N LEU A 700 23.78 -78.39 124.72
CA LEU A 700 24.43 -77.28 125.44
C LEU A 700 23.41 -76.31 126.03
N GLU A 701 22.35 -75.96 125.30
CA GLU A 701 21.28 -75.11 125.83
C GLU A 701 20.59 -75.75 127.02
N GLN A 702 20.31 -77.05 126.96
CA GLN A 702 19.68 -77.78 128.06
C GLN A 702 20.58 -77.82 129.31
N LYS A 703 21.87 -78.08 129.14
CA LYS A 703 22.83 -78.00 130.27
C LYS A 703 22.93 -76.60 130.85
N THR A 704 22.86 -75.56 130.03
CA THR A 704 22.94 -74.17 130.48
C THR A 704 21.73 -73.84 131.35
N SER A 705 20.53 -74.26 130.94
CA SER A 705 19.29 -74.11 131.74
C SER A 705 19.36 -74.82 133.10
N ASP A 706 19.90 -76.05 133.13
CA ASP A 706 20.11 -76.79 134.39
C ASP A 706 21.08 -76.07 135.35
N TYR A 707 22.15 -75.45 134.81
CA TYR A 707 23.09 -74.67 135.61
C TYR A 707 22.47 -73.38 136.16
N GLU A 708 21.65 -72.67 135.38
CA GLU A 708 20.94 -71.47 135.84
C GLU A 708 19.99 -71.78 137.01
N SER A 709 19.28 -72.91 136.95
CA SER A 709 18.41 -73.38 138.04
C SER A 709 19.20 -73.66 139.34
N LYS A 710 20.40 -74.24 139.22
CA LYS A 710 21.32 -74.47 140.36
C LYS A 710 21.86 -73.17 140.96
N ILE A 711 22.15 -72.17 140.13
CA ILE A 711 22.60 -70.85 140.60
C ILE A 711 21.50 -70.14 141.36
N ALA A 712 20.24 -70.23 140.91
CA ALA A 712 19.09 -69.65 141.61
C ALA A 712 18.89 -70.26 143.01
N THR A 713 19.05 -71.58 143.15
CA THR A 713 18.93 -72.27 144.45
C THR A 713 20.07 -71.89 145.41
N LEU A 714 21.31 -71.81 144.93
CA LEU A 714 22.46 -71.38 145.75
C LEU A 714 22.35 -69.92 146.21
N SER A 715 21.79 -69.05 145.36
CA SER A 715 21.59 -67.63 145.71
C SER A 715 20.57 -67.47 146.85
N SER A 716 19.54 -68.32 146.89
CA SER A 716 18.59 -68.37 148.02
C SER A 716 19.27 -68.81 149.33
N GLN A 717 20.15 -69.82 149.29
CA GLN A 717 20.85 -70.32 150.48
C GLN A 717 21.86 -69.31 151.05
N LEU A 718 22.49 -68.49 150.19
CA LEU A 718 23.40 -67.42 150.61
C LEU A 718 22.69 -66.29 151.37
N SER A 719 21.44 -65.98 151.01
CA SER A 719 20.62 -65.01 151.73
C SER A 719 20.33 -65.47 153.17
N ASP A 720 20.02 -66.76 153.36
CA ASP A 720 19.75 -67.33 154.69
C ASP A 720 21.02 -67.39 155.57
N ALA A 721 22.18 -67.69 154.98
CA ALA A 721 23.46 -67.70 155.69
C ALA A 721 23.86 -66.31 156.21
N HIS A 722 23.61 -65.24 155.45
CA HIS A 722 23.91 -63.87 155.89
C HIS A 722 23.12 -63.45 157.14
N ALA A 723 21.89 -63.93 157.30
CA ALA A 723 21.07 -63.66 158.48
C ALA A 723 21.63 -64.31 159.77
N THR A 724 22.40 -65.39 159.66
CA THR A 724 22.98 -66.10 160.81
C THR A 724 24.32 -65.51 161.28
N LEU A 725 25.12 -64.93 160.38
CA LEU A 725 26.46 -64.40 160.69
C LEU A 725 26.44 -63.08 161.48
N GLU A 726 25.38 -62.28 161.35
CA GLU A 726 25.15 -61.10 162.22
C GLU A 726 25.02 -61.49 163.71
N LYS A 727 24.53 -62.70 164.01
CA LYS A 727 24.26 -63.17 165.37
C LYS A 727 25.51 -63.61 166.14
N GLU A 728 26.57 -64.08 165.46
CA GLU A 728 27.80 -64.59 166.10
C GLU A 728 28.87 -63.53 166.41
N LYS A 729 28.89 -62.39 165.72
CA LYS A 729 29.89 -61.32 165.96
C LYS A 729 29.82 -60.69 167.37
N GLY A 730 28.72 -60.87 168.10
CA GLY A 730 28.55 -60.36 169.47
C GLY A 730 29.41 -61.06 170.53
N LEU A 731 29.75 -62.34 170.35
CA LEU A 731 30.35 -63.18 171.41
C LEU A 731 31.90 -63.14 171.44
N THR A 732 32.58 -62.68 170.38
CA THR A 732 34.05 -62.81 170.27
C THR A 732 34.85 -61.71 170.99
N ARG A 733 34.20 -60.63 171.47
CA ARG A 733 34.92 -59.51 172.13
C ARG A 733 35.38 -59.80 173.57
N GLU A 734 34.84 -60.81 174.25
CA GLU A 734 35.16 -61.07 175.67
C GLU A 734 36.42 -61.92 175.93
N PHE A 735 36.86 -62.76 174.98
CA PHE A 735 37.88 -63.79 175.28
C PHE A 735 39.36 -63.32 175.23
N SER A 736 39.68 -62.24 174.52
CA SER A 736 41.08 -61.91 174.19
C SER A 736 41.90 -61.21 175.30
N LYS A 737 41.26 -60.73 176.38
CA LYS A 737 41.95 -59.99 177.47
C LYS A 737 42.74 -60.86 178.46
N LYS A 738 42.53 -62.18 178.51
CA LYS A 738 43.06 -63.05 179.59
C LYS A 738 44.42 -63.74 179.31
N ALA A 739 44.95 -63.73 178.08
CA ALA A 739 46.10 -64.58 177.72
C ALA A 739 47.51 -63.96 177.90
N LEU A 740 47.65 -62.63 177.99
CA LEU A 740 48.97 -61.96 177.89
C LEU A 740 49.75 -61.83 179.22
N PHE A 741 49.13 -62.05 180.39
CA PHE A 741 49.78 -61.84 181.70
C PHE A 741 50.70 -62.99 182.16
N ALA A 742 50.68 -64.16 181.51
CA ALA A 742 51.39 -65.36 181.99
C ALA A 742 52.89 -65.46 181.59
N VAL A 743 53.41 -64.56 180.75
CA VAL A 743 54.76 -64.70 180.15
C VAL A 743 55.89 -64.10 181.02
N MET A 744 55.58 -63.44 182.15
CA MET A 744 56.54 -62.66 182.94
C MET A 744 57.49 -63.42 183.90
N SER A 745 57.39 -64.73 184.15
CA SER A 745 58.13 -65.34 185.29
C SER A 745 59.19 -66.40 184.95
N PHE A 746 59.33 -66.84 183.70
CA PHE A 746 60.14 -68.03 183.39
C PHE A 746 61.58 -67.78 182.87
N ASN A 747 61.92 -66.57 182.41
CA ASN A 747 63.21 -66.32 181.74
C ASN A 747 64.39 -65.93 182.65
N ASN A 748 64.19 -65.79 183.97
CA ASN A 748 65.22 -65.26 184.89
C ASN A 748 66.13 -66.31 185.57
N LEU A 749 66.08 -67.58 185.18
CA LEU A 749 66.84 -68.66 185.85
C LEU A 749 67.70 -69.54 184.91
N LYS A 750 67.83 -69.19 183.63
CA LYS A 750 68.55 -70.02 182.63
C LYS A 750 69.83 -69.40 182.02
N GLN A 751 70.33 -68.27 182.56
CA GLN A 751 71.60 -67.66 182.12
C GLN A 751 72.76 -67.76 183.13
N GLN A 752 72.59 -68.45 184.25
CA GLN A 752 73.71 -68.84 185.11
C GLN A 752 73.94 -70.35 185.00
N GLN A 753 75.11 -70.72 184.48
CA GLN A 753 75.74 -72.06 184.47
C GLN A 753 75.55 -72.94 183.22
N GLN A 754 75.74 -72.35 182.04
CA GLN A 754 76.56 -72.96 180.97
C GLN A 754 77.84 -72.15 180.70
N GLN A 755 78.38 -71.57 181.78
CA GLN A 755 79.81 -71.40 182.02
C GLN A 755 80.02 -71.71 183.50
N ILE A 756 80.65 -72.79 183.88
CA ILE A 756 81.06 -73.94 183.10
C ILE A 756 80.45 -75.08 183.96
N ILE A 757 80.81 -76.32 183.91
CA ILE A 757 82.16 -76.75 184.15
C ILE A 757 82.27 -77.83 183.05
N ASN A 758 83.35 -77.92 182.27
CA ASN A 758 84.39 -78.80 182.77
C ASN A 758 83.74 -79.81 183.72
N ASN A 759 83.22 -80.93 183.20
CA ASN A 759 82.52 -82.00 183.96
C ASN A 759 80.98 -81.80 184.05
N ASN A 760 80.13 -82.69 183.57
CA ASN A 760 80.26 -84.12 183.29
C ASN A 760 79.31 -84.45 182.13
N ASN A 761 79.75 -85.13 181.06
CA ASN A 761 80.19 -86.53 181.01
C ASN A 761 79.15 -87.54 181.49
N ASN A 762 79.15 -88.64 180.73
CA ASN A 762 78.61 -89.95 181.08
C ASN A 762 77.09 -90.05 180.94
N SER A 763 76.53 -91.13 180.42
CA SER A 763 77.03 -92.42 179.96
C SER A 763 75.75 -93.24 179.74
N PHE A 764 75.69 -94.05 178.68
CA PHE A 764 74.85 -95.25 178.53
C PHE A 764 73.38 -95.21 179.01
N LEU A 765 72.43 -95.30 178.06
CA LEU A 765 71.58 -96.47 177.78
C LEU A 765 70.47 -96.11 176.78
#